data_AF-A0A9X5AKP1-F1
#
_entry.id   AF-A0A9X5AKP1-F1
#
_cell.length_a   1.000
_cell.length_b   1.000
_cell.length_c   1.000
_cell.angle_alpha   90.00
_cell.angle_beta   90.00
_cell.angle_gamma   90.00
#
_symmetry.space_group_name_H-M   'P 1'
#
loop_
_entity.id
_entity.type
_entity.pdbx_description
1 polymer ?
#
loop_
_entity_poly.entity_id
_entity_poly.type
_entity_poly.pdbx_seq_one_letter_code
_entity_poly.pdbx_strand_id
1 'polypeptide(L)'
;MDLNIVNGGKPYFFRFDVAKEAGEIARITDYLKTRVSDNGKKVPIKWFDQGQEMNVHGMSPFIQGGVGHYIKDDNGEMLPSSDVVYREWYGTPADVTDDGVVYYTLEDQFFCKQGEFNGFFGLRDSQGNVLTSVNIVFQILGNDLRITKAKEFYIDELENLKNKFKNDGDQAVKDFNAKIEAGTENNRTALNALSASIQANRDGQANIAEQQAAITRQINDQDIITKKEYESNIATVKASINERLSQMKTAPVGVDNYQTLINTYPNGADGIFLALDSKHIWMWLNGQWKDCGVYQSAGLDQEVQQSIGDTRSIVLKENLIENGSFSAGTTQPAYSNTGTGELSLFQFLNRTWLNFVSESETAFQGVSYNFKNPILTSGINYPMHFEFDLISKELITLSINLIGYDATGNRIGGASGGQTLGTVTLYPWRMKHEVINADISASFADAQTLCLQIIQTAAKPIGTLRMTGVCANLILSSDPMPTGNLINNSLLELGLNNGAYSNTNSGNLGVMRQFVGRNWLRLTTNYAGSYNGISWNVDNPLKTLGQNCPLHIAFDLMTQDRTKLAVNVIPKNLDGTFYNNETGITINSIESLPWKLFQEDMTALLPDSYVTADKLTFQIVQNDPKPISDLRMTDIKFKVAPLQDKYTGNLIINDNYTPGNVFSAYKNAGTGSINKMIFTNKEWVDYMSSAQAPWQGLNWKVKNPISDLGMKYPLSLSFILGSDIERTLSVNFIGYDASGNRIGGDSGGQTLKTIHTQPWKFVDYNIEFNINDLYINSKYFVLQIVQADNKELAHLRITDLELKMNYSLQDNSLSSDISKLEQKYNLPIMRITGDTNGMTHDNAKNITYQFKNGRTYLEGHGTIKWQGSSSSTLAKKGYRLKTTQADYDKKNKIRIQPSWQKHHKYNLKAYYNDGMLSRDPISANIGGQVSASRPTLPRDLIHEDNFGYIDGFPIVLFINNQYQGLYSFNLPRPEFSYTKWAIMGNQYNDTTQFIKIPADGVKLDGSDFETLNPEDTPTADEKKAVTDLINWAINSDDATFKKELSQHFNIPSLIDYIVVANILGARDASGKNQILMTWDGKIWYYQLYDLDCTYNANWMGGKTFDTPKVGTELPFLGNNKFLLRFARLYKKAIADRYRDVRQWCTPGYVLSLYKQRINLIGQGNFEEEWTLWNDPSKDTEDFKQLQNDLYDHFKAADYVWLGNNPENTTYQIKPDSEYSDQIQNLQNQINQLKNNGTTK
;
A
#
# COMPACT_ATOMS: atom_id res chain seq x y z
N MET A 1 70.56 -30.01 -15.86
CA MET A 1 70.34 -30.81 -14.64
C MET A 1 71.51 -31.76 -14.56
N ASP A 2 72.57 -31.35 -13.86
CA ASP A 2 73.73 -32.20 -13.61
C ASP A 2 73.34 -33.29 -12.62
N LEU A 3 73.44 -34.55 -13.04
CA LEU A 3 73.24 -35.73 -12.20
C LEU A 3 74.59 -36.42 -12.03
N ASN A 4 75.43 -35.84 -11.17
CA ASN A 4 76.56 -36.55 -10.58
C ASN A 4 76.02 -37.48 -9.49
N ILE A 5 76.00 -38.79 -9.77
CA ILE A 5 76.00 -39.82 -8.73
C ILE A 5 77.25 -40.68 -8.97
N VAL A 6 78.32 -40.30 -8.29
CA VAL A 6 79.61 -41.02 -8.32
C VAL A 6 79.63 -41.96 -7.11
N ASN A 7 79.56 -43.29 -7.31
CA ASN A 7 79.75 -44.28 -6.23
C ASN A 7 81.23 -44.67 -6.02
N GLY A 8 82.15 -43.69 -6.11
CA GLY A 8 83.55 -43.82 -5.69
C GLY A 8 84.34 -45.07 -6.13
N GLY A 9 83.96 -45.75 -7.23
CA GLY A 9 84.64 -46.95 -7.73
C GLY A 9 84.43 -48.24 -6.91
N LYS A 10 83.47 -48.31 -5.98
CA LYS A 10 83.10 -49.56 -5.31
C LYS A 10 81.89 -50.20 -6.01
N PRO A 11 81.86 -51.53 -6.26
CA PRO A 11 80.70 -52.16 -6.87
C PRO A 11 79.47 -51.99 -5.96
N TYR A 12 78.37 -51.49 -6.54
CA TYR A 12 77.07 -51.41 -5.88
C TYR A 12 76.54 -52.85 -5.77
N PHE A 13 76.24 -53.35 -4.57
CA PHE A 13 75.60 -54.67 -4.38
C PHE A 13 74.35 -54.53 -3.51
N PHE A 14 73.36 -55.37 -3.79
CA PHE A 14 72.16 -55.47 -2.95
C PHE A 14 72.42 -56.43 -1.79
N ARG A 15 71.83 -56.17 -0.63
CA ARG A 15 71.98 -57.02 0.57
C ARG A 15 70.69 -57.77 0.80
N PHE A 16 70.74 -59.10 0.76
CA PHE A 16 69.59 -59.96 1.08
C PHE A 16 69.90 -60.84 2.29
N ASP A 17 68.92 -61.00 3.16
CA ASP A 17 69.03 -61.80 4.37
C ASP A 17 68.00 -62.94 4.32
N VAL A 18 68.44 -64.17 4.56
CA VAL A 18 67.54 -65.34 4.58
C VAL A 18 66.55 -65.30 5.74
N ALA A 19 66.85 -64.56 6.81
CA ALA A 19 65.97 -64.35 7.96
C ALA A 19 64.75 -63.47 7.64
N LYS A 20 64.79 -62.68 6.56
CA LYS A 20 63.67 -61.87 6.04
C LYS A 20 63.07 -60.86 7.03
N GLU A 21 63.88 -60.31 7.93
CA GLU A 21 63.41 -59.44 9.03
C GLU A 21 62.88 -58.05 8.58
N ALA A 22 63.11 -57.66 7.32
CA ALA A 22 62.83 -56.31 6.80
C ALA A 22 61.43 -56.10 6.16
N GLY A 23 60.48 -57.01 6.40
CA GLY A 23 59.13 -56.97 5.83
C GLY A 23 58.96 -57.81 4.55
N GLU A 24 57.72 -57.99 4.10
CA GLU A 24 57.38 -59.01 3.08
C GLU A 24 57.81 -58.64 1.64
N ILE A 25 57.99 -57.34 1.34
CA ILE A 25 58.36 -56.83 0.00
C ILE A 25 59.41 -55.70 0.09
N ALA A 26 60.44 -55.76 -0.76
CA ALA A 26 61.42 -54.68 -0.96
C ALA A 26 61.39 -54.13 -2.39
N ARG A 27 61.26 -52.81 -2.55
CA ARG A 27 61.27 -52.12 -3.87
C ARG A 27 62.63 -51.51 -4.16
N ILE A 28 63.21 -51.84 -5.32
CA ILE A 28 64.56 -51.40 -5.71
C ILE A 28 64.63 -50.71 -7.07
N THR A 29 63.49 -50.29 -7.64
CA THR A 29 63.36 -49.65 -8.97
C THR A 29 64.35 -48.51 -9.21
N ASP A 30 64.57 -47.65 -8.21
CA ASP A 30 65.45 -46.49 -8.38
C ASP A 30 66.92 -46.88 -8.55
N TYR A 31 67.29 -48.09 -8.11
CA TYR A 31 68.66 -48.61 -8.06
C TYR A 31 68.95 -49.67 -9.13
N LEU A 32 67.94 -50.40 -9.62
CA LEU A 32 68.08 -51.36 -10.72
C LEU A 32 67.18 -50.95 -11.89
N LYS A 33 67.81 -50.40 -12.95
CA LYS A 33 67.14 -50.03 -14.20
C LYS A 33 67.49 -51.03 -15.29
N THR A 34 66.47 -51.65 -15.89
CA THR A 34 66.60 -52.58 -17.02
C THR A 34 65.59 -52.25 -18.10
N ARG A 35 65.86 -52.66 -19.34
CA ARG A 35 64.95 -52.53 -20.49
C ARG A 35 64.53 -53.88 -21.05
N VAL A 36 63.40 -53.90 -21.74
CA VAL A 36 63.03 -55.01 -22.61
C VAL A 36 64.17 -55.22 -23.60
N SER A 37 64.71 -56.44 -23.68
CA SER A 37 65.90 -56.81 -24.48
C SER A 37 67.29 -56.55 -23.88
N ASP A 38 67.42 -56.06 -22.65
CA ASP A 38 68.72 -56.13 -21.95
C ASP A 38 69.09 -57.62 -21.73
N ASN A 39 70.30 -58.04 -22.14
CA ASN A 39 70.78 -59.43 -21.99
C ASN A 39 72.16 -59.47 -21.31
N GLY A 40 72.37 -60.43 -20.41
CA GLY A 40 73.68 -60.72 -19.80
C GLY A 40 74.09 -59.78 -18.67
N LYS A 41 73.20 -58.92 -18.16
CA LYS A 41 73.53 -57.99 -17.07
C LYS A 41 73.62 -58.75 -15.74
N LYS A 42 74.80 -58.78 -15.12
CA LYS A 42 75.00 -59.40 -13.79
C LYS A 42 74.64 -58.43 -12.66
N VAL A 43 73.74 -58.85 -11.77
CA VAL A 43 73.36 -58.12 -10.57
C VAL A 43 74.06 -58.76 -9.36
N PRO A 44 75.04 -58.07 -8.75
CA PRO A 44 75.70 -58.57 -7.54
C PRO A 44 74.81 -58.41 -6.31
N ILE A 45 74.65 -59.50 -5.56
CA ILE A 45 73.87 -59.58 -4.34
C ILE A 45 74.72 -60.27 -3.27
N LYS A 46 74.84 -59.67 -2.09
CA LYS A 46 75.52 -60.27 -0.95
C LYS A 46 74.51 -60.85 0.03
N TRP A 47 74.70 -62.11 0.42
CA TRP A 47 73.76 -62.83 1.28
C TRP A 47 74.18 -62.84 2.75
N PHE A 48 73.18 -62.75 3.61
CA PHE A 48 73.31 -62.72 5.06
C PHE A 48 72.33 -63.73 5.68
N ASP A 49 72.64 -64.18 6.88
CA ASP A 49 71.74 -64.92 7.77
C ASP A 49 71.74 -64.23 9.15
N GLN A 50 70.59 -63.67 9.54
CA GLN A 50 70.41 -62.90 10.77
C GLN A 50 71.47 -61.78 10.93
N GLY A 51 71.75 -61.08 9.84
CA GLY A 51 72.69 -59.97 9.77
C GLY A 51 74.17 -60.36 9.67
N GLN A 52 74.52 -61.66 9.71
CA GLN A 52 75.90 -62.14 9.52
C GLN A 52 76.14 -62.58 8.07
N GLU A 53 77.33 -62.31 7.54
CA GLU A 53 77.69 -62.67 6.16
C GLU A 53 77.64 -64.19 5.96
N MET A 54 76.88 -64.63 4.97
CA MET A 54 76.66 -66.04 4.69
C MET A 54 77.73 -66.55 3.71
N ASN A 55 78.30 -67.74 3.99
CA ASN A 55 79.15 -68.43 3.02
C ASN A 55 78.28 -69.14 1.97
N VAL A 56 78.34 -68.65 0.75
CA VAL A 56 77.55 -69.16 -0.40
C VAL A 56 78.39 -70.01 -1.36
N HIS A 57 79.63 -70.33 -0.98
CA HIS A 57 80.55 -71.10 -1.83
C HIS A 57 79.93 -72.47 -2.19
N GLY A 58 79.90 -72.77 -3.49
CA GLY A 58 79.33 -74.03 -4.01
C GLY A 58 77.80 -74.04 -4.19
N MET A 59 77.10 -72.94 -3.91
CA MET A 59 75.65 -72.83 -4.13
C MET A 59 75.30 -72.35 -5.54
N SER A 60 74.13 -72.73 -6.05
CA SER A 60 73.61 -72.29 -7.35
C SER A 60 72.51 -71.23 -7.17
N PRO A 61 72.66 -70.03 -7.77
CA PRO A 61 71.63 -68.99 -7.69
C PRO A 61 70.45 -69.24 -8.62
N PHE A 62 69.27 -68.73 -8.25
CA PHE A 62 68.10 -68.70 -9.12
C PHE A 62 67.20 -67.49 -8.86
N ILE A 63 66.37 -67.12 -9.84
CA ILE A 63 65.38 -66.03 -9.75
C ILE A 63 64.03 -66.57 -10.19
N GLN A 64 62.96 -66.23 -9.47
CA GLN A 64 61.59 -66.56 -9.87
C GLN A 64 60.67 -65.36 -9.64
N GLY A 65 59.87 -64.99 -10.64
CA GLY A 65 58.91 -63.89 -10.49
C GLY A 65 58.09 -63.61 -11.73
N GLY A 66 57.09 -62.74 -11.59
CA GLY A 66 56.24 -62.28 -12.69
C GLY A 66 56.71 -60.93 -13.24
N VAL A 67 56.60 -60.75 -14.55
CA VAL A 67 56.91 -59.52 -15.28
C VAL A 67 55.66 -59.01 -15.99
N GLY A 68 55.19 -57.83 -15.64
CA GLY A 68 54.03 -57.19 -16.27
C GLY A 68 53.44 -56.07 -15.42
N HIS A 69 52.19 -55.69 -15.66
CA HIS A 69 51.51 -54.71 -14.83
C HIS A 69 50.90 -55.39 -13.59
N TYR A 70 50.84 -54.67 -12.48
CA TYR A 70 50.25 -55.16 -11.24
C TYR A 70 49.26 -54.13 -10.71
N ILE A 71 48.18 -54.60 -10.11
CA ILE A 71 47.13 -53.77 -9.50
C ILE A 71 47.20 -53.99 -8.00
N LYS A 72 47.17 -52.93 -7.20
CA LYS A 72 47.16 -53.06 -5.74
C LYS A 72 45.74 -53.32 -5.24
N ASP A 73 45.60 -54.24 -4.31
CA ASP A 73 44.35 -54.41 -3.57
C ASP A 73 44.27 -53.48 -2.35
N ASP A 74 43.14 -53.57 -1.64
CA ASP A 74 42.81 -52.70 -0.50
C ASP A 74 43.73 -52.88 0.71
N ASN A 75 44.53 -53.96 0.76
CA ASN A 75 45.54 -54.20 1.79
C ASN A 75 46.96 -53.80 1.32
N GLY A 76 47.10 -53.34 0.08
CA GLY A 76 48.37 -52.94 -0.50
C GLY A 76 49.18 -54.09 -1.10
N GLU A 77 48.63 -55.29 -1.21
CA GLU A 77 49.25 -56.43 -1.89
C GLU A 77 49.15 -56.27 -3.41
N MET A 78 50.19 -56.74 -4.12
CA MET A 78 50.32 -56.57 -5.57
C MET A 78 49.67 -57.75 -6.30
N LEU A 79 48.46 -57.57 -6.83
CA LEU A 79 47.76 -58.57 -7.63
C LEU A 79 48.21 -58.51 -9.10
N PRO A 80 48.56 -59.64 -9.73
CA PRO A 80 48.98 -59.65 -11.13
C PRO A 80 47.80 -59.37 -12.06
N SER A 81 47.95 -58.45 -13.02
CA SER A 81 46.99 -58.35 -14.12
C SER A 81 47.19 -59.45 -15.16
N SER A 82 46.25 -59.56 -16.10
CA SER A 82 46.23 -60.65 -17.09
C SER A 82 47.42 -60.66 -18.05
N ASP A 83 48.22 -59.59 -18.09
CA ASP A 83 49.43 -59.47 -18.92
C ASP A 83 50.73 -59.83 -18.19
N VAL A 84 50.68 -60.19 -16.90
CA VAL A 84 51.85 -60.66 -16.13
C VAL A 84 52.32 -62.02 -16.62
N VAL A 85 53.61 -62.12 -16.87
CA VAL A 85 54.26 -63.33 -17.36
C VAL A 85 55.30 -63.82 -16.36
N TYR A 86 55.12 -65.04 -15.84
CA TYR A 86 56.05 -65.65 -14.87
C TYR A 86 57.29 -66.25 -15.54
N ARG A 87 58.44 -66.07 -14.89
CA ARG A 87 59.77 -66.42 -15.39
C ARG A 87 60.65 -66.96 -14.28
N GLU A 88 61.54 -67.87 -14.69
CA GLU A 88 62.53 -68.49 -13.83
C GLU A 88 63.91 -68.49 -14.52
N TRP A 89 64.97 -68.27 -13.75
CA TRP A 89 66.36 -68.35 -14.21
C TRP A 89 67.18 -69.11 -13.17
N TYR A 90 68.11 -69.95 -13.63
CA TYR A 90 68.98 -70.75 -12.78
C TYR A 90 70.44 -70.60 -13.23
N GLY A 91 71.30 -70.15 -12.32
CA GLY A 91 72.74 -70.07 -12.50
C GLY A 91 73.47 -71.29 -11.97
N THR A 92 74.80 -71.20 -11.93
CA THR A 92 75.68 -72.30 -11.50
C THR A 92 76.54 -71.88 -10.31
N PRO A 93 77.25 -72.81 -9.65
CA PRO A 93 78.21 -72.45 -8.61
C PRO A 93 79.40 -71.59 -9.09
N ALA A 94 79.53 -71.34 -10.40
CA ALA A 94 80.51 -70.38 -10.93
C ALA A 94 80.04 -68.91 -10.82
N ASP A 95 78.77 -68.67 -10.48
CA ASP A 95 78.19 -67.34 -10.32
C ASP A 95 78.27 -66.81 -8.88
N VAL A 96 78.95 -67.54 -7.99
CA VAL A 96 79.23 -67.17 -6.60
C VAL A 96 80.71 -66.99 -6.35
N THR A 97 81.04 -66.11 -5.41
CA THR A 97 82.41 -65.81 -4.99
C THR A 97 82.62 -66.17 -3.51
N ASP A 98 83.88 -66.43 -3.15
CA ASP A 98 84.28 -66.89 -1.81
C ASP A 98 84.00 -65.86 -0.69
N ASP A 99 83.73 -64.60 -1.05
CA ASP A 99 83.43 -63.50 -0.14
C ASP A 99 81.91 -63.26 0.08
N GLY A 100 81.05 -64.21 -0.30
CA GLY A 100 79.61 -64.15 0.00
C GLY A 100 78.75 -63.44 -1.05
N VAL A 101 79.33 -63.04 -2.19
CA VAL A 101 78.63 -62.32 -3.27
C VAL A 101 78.18 -63.29 -4.35
N VAL A 102 76.96 -63.09 -4.82
CA VAL A 102 76.28 -63.89 -5.84
C VAL A 102 75.93 -62.98 -7.01
N TYR A 103 76.22 -63.41 -8.23
CA TYR A 103 75.93 -62.67 -9.44
C TYR A 103 74.75 -63.28 -10.19
N TYR A 104 73.59 -62.62 -10.09
CA TYR A 104 72.39 -63.03 -10.79
C TYR A 104 72.37 -62.44 -12.20
N THR A 105 72.36 -63.29 -13.24
CA THR A 105 72.39 -62.82 -14.62
C THR A 105 70.99 -62.55 -15.14
N LEU A 106 70.75 -61.33 -15.58
CA LEU A 106 69.50 -60.89 -16.17
C LEU A 106 69.53 -61.15 -17.67
N GLU A 107 68.85 -62.20 -18.13
CA GLU A 107 68.77 -62.60 -19.54
C GLU A 107 67.55 -61.98 -20.24
N ASP A 108 67.67 -61.77 -21.55
CA ASP A 108 66.63 -61.10 -22.36
C ASP A 108 65.27 -61.81 -22.36
N GLN A 109 65.27 -63.15 -22.35
CA GLN A 109 64.04 -63.95 -22.27
C GLN A 109 63.32 -63.84 -20.92
N PHE A 110 64.05 -63.46 -19.86
CA PHE A 110 63.50 -63.31 -18.52
C PHE A 110 62.76 -61.98 -18.35
N PHE A 111 63.18 -60.92 -19.04
CA PHE A 111 62.53 -59.59 -18.98
C PHE A 111 61.82 -59.24 -20.29
N CYS A 112 60.94 -60.14 -20.71
CA CYS A 112 60.36 -60.16 -22.05
C CYS A 112 59.37 -59.00 -22.36
N LYS A 113 58.96 -58.20 -21.38
CA LYS A 113 57.96 -57.13 -21.54
C LYS A 113 58.20 -55.95 -20.59
N GLN A 114 57.70 -54.78 -20.99
CA GLN A 114 57.73 -53.56 -20.19
C GLN A 114 56.70 -53.65 -19.07
N GLY A 115 57.07 -53.22 -17.85
CA GLY A 115 56.21 -53.33 -16.66
C GLY A 115 57.03 -53.35 -15.37
N GLU A 116 56.54 -54.02 -14.34
CA GLU A 116 57.27 -54.32 -13.10
C GLU A 116 57.62 -55.83 -13.04
N PHE A 117 58.81 -56.16 -12.54
CA PHE A 117 59.12 -57.48 -12.01
C PHE A 117 58.67 -57.55 -10.56
N ASN A 118 57.97 -58.62 -10.16
CA ASN A 118 57.69 -58.95 -8.77
C ASN A 118 57.95 -60.45 -8.52
N GLY A 119 58.92 -60.74 -7.66
CA GLY A 119 59.31 -62.11 -7.31
C GLY A 119 60.54 -62.13 -6.41
N PHE A 120 61.19 -63.27 -6.21
CA PHE A 120 62.29 -63.40 -5.25
C PHE A 120 63.54 -63.98 -5.90
N PHE A 121 64.67 -63.72 -5.24
CA PHE A 121 65.97 -64.28 -5.58
C PHE A 121 66.28 -65.39 -4.58
N GLY A 122 66.96 -66.44 -5.04
CA GLY A 122 67.26 -67.59 -4.19
C GLY A 122 68.60 -68.24 -4.49
N LEU A 123 68.98 -69.16 -3.59
CA LEU A 123 70.17 -69.99 -3.61
C LEU A 123 69.78 -71.43 -3.34
N ARG A 124 70.45 -72.38 -4.01
CA ARG A 124 70.30 -73.81 -3.77
C ARG A 124 71.64 -74.46 -3.49
N ASP A 125 71.74 -75.26 -2.42
CA ASP A 125 72.96 -75.98 -2.08
C ASP A 125 73.09 -77.33 -2.84
N SER A 126 74.23 -78.01 -2.67
CA SER A 126 74.50 -79.30 -3.30
C SER A 126 73.63 -80.46 -2.78
N GLN A 127 72.90 -80.27 -1.67
CA GLN A 127 71.93 -81.24 -1.13
C GLN A 127 70.48 -80.95 -1.58
N GLY A 128 70.25 -79.83 -2.26
CA GLY A 128 68.95 -79.43 -2.80
C GLY A 128 68.14 -78.51 -1.88
N ASN A 129 68.68 -78.04 -0.76
CA ASN A 129 67.98 -77.08 0.10
C ASN A 129 67.92 -75.71 -0.57
N VAL A 130 66.82 -74.97 -0.37
CA VAL A 130 66.54 -73.69 -1.03
C VAL A 130 66.43 -72.57 0.00
N LEU A 131 67.15 -71.48 -0.26
CA LEU A 131 67.12 -70.24 0.51
C LEU A 131 66.63 -69.10 -0.39
N THR A 132 65.80 -68.21 0.15
CA THR A 132 65.14 -67.14 -0.62
C THR A 132 65.17 -65.79 0.08
N SER A 133 65.13 -64.73 -0.71
CA SER A 133 64.94 -63.36 -0.24
C SER A 133 63.47 -63.10 0.09
N VAL A 134 63.18 -61.90 0.62
CA VAL A 134 61.82 -61.32 0.54
C VAL A 134 61.44 -61.07 -0.93
N ASN A 135 60.17 -60.77 -1.22
CA ASN A 135 59.77 -60.42 -2.58
C ASN A 135 60.40 -59.09 -2.99
N ILE A 136 60.99 -59.03 -4.17
CA ILE A 136 61.70 -57.91 -4.75
C ILE A 136 60.92 -57.36 -5.93
N VAL A 137 60.73 -56.04 -5.97
CA VAL A 137 60.02 -55.36 -7.06
C VAL A 137 60.89 -54.29 -7.71
N PHE A 138 60.99 -54.32 -9.05
CA PHE A 138 61.65 -53.26 -9.84
C PHE A 138 61.07 -53.09 -11.25
N GLN A 139 61.26 -51.92 -11.85
CA GLN A 139 60.67 -51.57 -13.14
C GLN A 139 61.55 -51.95 -14.35
N ILE A 140 60.92 -52.46 -15.41
CA ILE A 140 61.51 -52.77 -16.71
C ILE A 140 60.99 -51.78 -17.75
N LEU A 141 61.89 -51.03 -18.38
CA LEU A 141 61.60 -49.95 -19.32
C LEU A 141 61.45 -50.48 -20.77
N GLY A 142 60.66 -49.81 -21.61
CA GLY A 142 60.55 -50.14 -23.05
C GLY A 142 61.75 -49.65 -23.89
N ASN A 143 61.88 -50.14 -25.12
CA ASN A 143 63.00 -49.86 -26.04
C ASN A 143 62.91 -48.54 -26.82
N ASP A 144 62.27 -47.51 -26.27
CA ASP A 144 62.02 -46.28 -27.02
C ASP A 144 63.04 -45.17 -26.73
N LEU A 145 63.53 -44.52 -27.79
CA LEU A 145 64.54 -43.46 -27.76
C LEU A 145 63.82 -42.10 -27.84
N ARG A 146 63.41 -41.58 -26.68
CA ARG A 146 62.56 -40.36 -26.58
C ARG A 146 63.33 -39.06 -26.89
N ILE A 147 63.38 -38.66 -28.16
CA ILE A 147 63.51 -37.23 -28.55
C ILE A 147 62.10 -36.69 -28.85
N THR A 148 61.35 -36.31 -27.81
CA THR A 148 60.16 -35.43 -27.87
C THR A 148 59.67 -35.02 -26.46
N LYS A 149 60.58 -34.76 -25.51
CA LYS A 149 60.25 -34.32 -24.13
C LYS A 149 59.83 -32.84 -24.01
N ALA A 150 58.98 -32.36 -24.92
CA ALA A 150 58.28 -31.06 -24.78
C ALA A 150 56.93 -30.99 -25.50
N LYS A 151 56.56 -31.96 -26.35
CA LYS A 151 55.30 -31.91 -27.12
C LYS A 151 54.21 -32.85 -26.57
N GLU A 152 54.58 -33.95 -25.92
CA GLU A 152 53.62 -34.93 -25.37
C GLU A 152 53.12 -34.57 -23.97
N PHE A 153 53.89 -33.84 -23.14
CA PHE A 153 53.42 -33.49 -21.78
C PHE A 153 52.23 -32.51 -21.83
N TYR A 154 52.24 -31.53 -22.74
CA TYR A 154 51.10 -30.62 -22.90
C TYR A 154 49.90 -31.26 -23.59
N ILE A 155 50.10 -32.21 -24.51
CA ILE A 155 49.00 -32.88 -25.22
C ILE A 155 48.37 -33.99 -24.36
N ASP A 156 49.15 -34.75 -23.59
CA ASP A 156 48.62 -35.75 -22.68
C ASP A 156 48.08 -35.13 -21.38
N GLU A 157 48.65 -34.03 -20.87
CA GLU A 157 47.96 -33.25 -19.82
C GLU A 157 46.69 -32.59 -20.39
N LEU A 158 46.67 -32.03 -21.60
CA LEU A 158 45.43 -31.50 -22.19
C LEU A 158 44.41 -32.59 -22.53
N GLU A 159 44.82 -33.78 -22.99
CA GLU A 159 43.92 -34.91 -23.26
C GLU A 159 43.50 -35.61 -21.95
N ASN A 160 44.35 -35.68 -20.92
CA ASN A 160 43.93 -36.13 -19.59
C ASN A 160 43.07 -35.08 -18.88
N LEU A 161 43.32 -33.79 -19.05
CA LEU A 161 42.48 -32.72 -18.52
C LEU A 161 41.17 -32.66 -19.30
N LYS A 162 41.16 -32.92 -20.61
CA LYS A 162 39.97 -33.04 -21.45
C LYS A 162 39.20 -34.32 -21.15
N ASN A 163 39.86 -35.45 -20.92
CA ASN A 163 39.23 -36.70 -20.49
C ASN A 163 38.77 -36.61 -19.04
N LYS A 164 39.46 -35.86 -18.17
CA LYS A 164 39.02 -35.54 -16.81
C LYS A 164 37.86 -34.56 -16.83
N PHE A 165 37.89 -33.49 -17.60
CA PHE A 165 36.74 -32.59 -17.78
C PHE A 165 35.56 -33.31 -18.46
N LYS A 166 35.83 -34.25 -19.36
CA LYS A 166 34.81 -35.10 -19.97
C LYS A 166 34.26 -36.10 -18.95
N ASN A 167 35.09 -36.78 -18.17
CA ASN A 167 34.63 -37.75 -17.17
C ASN A 167 34.00 -37.08 -15.94
N ASP A 168 34.58 -36.00 -15.44
CA ASP A 168 34.03 -35.16 -14.37
C ASP A 168 32.78 -34.42 -14.86
N GLY A 169 32.74 -34.02 -16.14
CA GLY A 169 31.55 -33.46 -16.78
C GLY A 169 30.46 -34.49 -16.99
N ASP A 170 30.79 -35.69 -17.47
CA ASP A 170 29.87 -36.82 -17.65
C ASP A 170 29.38 -37.35 -16.29
N GLN A 171 30.23 -37.33 -15.26
CA GLN A 171 29.89 -37.68 -13.89
C GLN A 171 29.07 -36.56 -13.22
N ALA A 172 29.39 -35.28 -13.42
CA ALA A 172 28.59 -34.16 -12.94
C ALA A 172 27.24 -34.10 -13.64
N VAL A 173 27.17 -34.44 -14.93
CA VAL A 173 25.91 -34.60 -15.68
C VAL A 173 25.16 -35.83 -15.18
N LYS A 174 25.82 -36.96 -14.89
CA LYS A 174 25.18 -38.12 -14.24
C LYS A 174 24.67 -37.80 -12.84
N ASP A 175 25.43 -37.08 -12.02
CA ASP A 175 25.06 -36.71 -10.66
C ASP A 175 23.98 -35.63 -10.67
N PHE A 176 24.04 -34.69 -11.61
CA PHE A 176 23.01 -33.68 -11.83
C PHE A 176 21.74 -34.33 -12.38
N ASN A 177 21.85 -35.28 -13.31
CA ASN A 177 20.72 -36.06 -13.81
C ASN A 177 20.17 -36.98 -12.72
N ALA A 178 20.99 -37.57 -11.85
CA ALA A 178 20.54 -38.37 -10.72
C ALA A 178 19.86 -37.49 -9.64
N LYS A 179 20.34 -36.25 -9.43
CA LYS A 179 19.65 -35.25 -8.59
C LYS A 179 18.36 -34.74 -9.23
N ILE A 180 18.33 -34.59 -10.54
CA ILE A 180 17.11 -34.28 -11.29
C ILE A 180 16.17 -35.48 -11.21
N GLU A 181 16.60 -36.71 -11.38
CA GLU A 181 15.77 -37.91 -11.30
C GLU A 181 15.25 -38.13 -9.88
N ALA A 182 16.08 -37.96 -8.85
CA ALA A 182 15.65 -38.00 -7.45
C ALA A 182 14.71 -36.83 -7.09
N GLY A 183 14.99 -35.62 -7.60
CA GLY A 183 14.11 -34.47 -7.48
C GLY A 183 12.80 -34.64 -8.26
N THR A 184 12.86 -35.30 -9.42
CA THR A 184 11.70 -35.65 -10.27
C THR A 184 10.89 -36.74 -9.61
N GLU A 185 11.51 -37.68 -8.89
CA GLU A 185 10.80 -38.70 -8.12
C GLU A 185 10.09 -38.07 -6.93
N ASN A 186 10.76 -37.21 -6.16
CA ASN A 186 10.14 -36.46 -5.07
C ASN A 186 9.02 -35.53 -5.57
N ASN A 187 9.24 -34.85 -6.70
CA ASN A 187 8.22 -34.04 -7.37
C ASN A 187 7.10 -34.90 -7.92
N ARG A 188 7.36 -36.12 -8.39
CA ARG A 188 6.35 -37.08 -8.86
C ARG A 188 5.55 -37.64 -7.70
N THR A 189 6.17 -37.92 -6.56
CA THR A 189 5.47 -38.29 -5.32
C THR A 189 4.61 -37.14 -4.81
N ALA A 190 5.14 -35.91 -4.81
CA ALA A 190 4.39 -34.71 -4.44
C ALA A 190 3.27 -34.39 -5.44
N LEU A 191 3.51 -34.58 -6.74
CA LEU A 191 2.51 -34.42 -7.80
C LEU A 191 1.45 -35.52 -7.70
N ASN A 192 1.81 -36.75 -7.39
CA ASN A 192 0.85 -37.84 -7.15
C ASN A 192 0.02 -37.59 -5.89
N ALA A 193 0.63 -37.07 -4.82
CA ALA A 193 -0.09 -36.65 -3.61
C ALA A 193 -1.01 -35.46 -3.87
N LEU A 194 -0.56 -34.49 -4.68
CA LEU A 194 -1.36 -33.36 -5.12
C LEU A 194 -2.48 -33.82 -6.06
N SER A 195 -2.24 -34.75 -6.98
CA SER A 195 -3.25 -35.35 -7.84
C SER A 195 -4.26 -36.17 -7.04
N ALA A 196 -3.84 -36.87 -5.98
CA ALA A 196 -4.73 -37.55 -5.05
C ALA A 196 -5.58 -36.55 -4.24
N SER A 197 -5.00 -35.43 -3.81
CA SER A 197 -5.73 -34.33 -3.16
C SER A 197 -6.69 -33.63 -4.11
N ILE A 198 -6.30 -33.41 -5.37
CA ILE A 198 -7.16 -32.87 -6.44
C ILE A 198 -8.27 -33.86 -6.75
N GLN A 199 -8.02 -35.17 -6.80
CA GLN A 199 -9.03 -36.18 -7.01
C GLN A 199 -9.99 -36.24 -5.82
N ALA A 200 -9.50 -36.22 -4.57
CA ALA A 200 -10.34 -36.12 -3.38
C ALA A 200 -11.18 -34.83 -3.36
N ASN A 201 -10.62 -33.71 -3.81
CA ASN A 201 -11.36 -32.45 -3.98
C ASN A 201 -12.37 -32.53 -5.13
N ARG A 202 -12.07 -33.23 -6.23
CA ARG A 202 -13.02 -33.48 -7.33
C ARG A 202 -14.14 -34.42 -6.91
N ASP A 203 -13.85 -35.44 -6.12
CA ASP A 203 -14.83 -36.37 -5.55
C ASP A 203 -15.70 -35.64 -4.50
N GLY A 204 -15.10 -34.76 -3.70
CA GLY A 204 -15.81 -33.83 -2.82
C GLY A 204 -16.66 -32.82 -3.58
N GLN A 205 -16.17 -32.28 -4.70
CA GLN A 205 -16.93 -31.41 -5.60
C GLN A 205 -18.05 -32.15 -6.31
N ALA A 206 -17.87 -33.43 -6.67
CA ALA A 206 -18.91 -34.27 -7.24
C ALA A 206 -20.00 -34.55 -6.20
N ASN A 207 -19.63 -34.77 -4.94
CA ASN A 207 -20.57 -34.89 -3.82
C ASN A 207 -21.31 -33.58 -3.56
N ILE A 208 -20.63 -32.42 -3.61
CA ILE A 208 -21.26 -31.10 -3.51
C ILE A 208 -22.17 -30.84 -4.72
N ALA A 209 -21.80 -31.27 -5.92
CA ALA A 209 -22.62 -31.16 -7.11
C ALA A 209 -23.86 -32.08 -7.02
N GLU A 210 -23.73 -33.28 -6.45
CA GLU A 210 -24.87 -34.15 -6.13
C GLU A 210 -25.76 -33.55 -5.04
N GLN A 211 -25.18 -32.96 -4.00
CA GLN A 211 -25.93 -32.23 -2.96
C GLN A 211 -26.60 -30.99 -3.52
N GLN A 212 -25.94 -30.23 -4.40
CA GLN A 212 -26.53 -29.09 -5.09
C GLN A 212 -27.65 -29.53 -6.02
N ALA A 213 -27.47 -30.64 -6.75
CA ALA A 213 -28.53 -31.22 -7.58
C ALA A 213 -29.68 -31.76 -6.73
N ALA A 214 -29.42 -32.31 -5.54
CA ALA A 214 -30.42 -32.74 -4.59
C ALA A 214 -31.18 -31.56 -3.97
N ILE A 215 -30.49 -30.47 -3.61
CA ILE A 215 -31.09 -29.22 -3.12
C ILE A 215 -31.88 -28.54 -4.24
N THR A 216 -31.38 -28.54 -5.47
CA THR A 216 -32.11 -28.01 -6.64
C THR A 216 -33.35 -28.84 -6.93
N ARG A 217 -33.27 -30.17 -6.82
CA ARG A 217 -34.44 -31.05 -6.87
C ARG A 217 -35.40 -30.77 -5.72
N GLN A 218 -34.94 -30.59 -4.49
CA GLN A 218 -35.80 -30.19 -3.37
C GLN A 218 -36.47 -28.84 -3.62
N ILE A 219 -35.76 -27.85 -4.17
CA ILE A 219 -36.33 -26.55 -4.53
C ILE A 219 -37.45 -26.72 -5.56
N ASN A 220 -37.24 -27.57 -6.57
CA ASN A 220 -38.24 -27.82 -7.62
C ASN A 220 -39.40 -28.72 -7.14
N ASP A 221 -39.12 -29.77 -6.38
CA ASP A 221 -40.10 -30.76 -5.89
C ASP A 221 -40.94 -30.20 -4.73
N GLN A 222 -40.44 -29.22 -3.99
CA GLN A 222 -41.13 -28.55 -2.89
C GLN A 222 -41.66 -27.15 -3.25
N ASP A 223 -41.63 -26.77 -4.54
CA ASP A 223 -42.09 -25.46 -5.05
C ASP A 223 -41.50 -24.26 -4.25
N ILE A 224 -40.21 -24.33 -3.90
CA ILE A 224 -39.55 -23.28 -3.12
C ILE A 224 -39.20 -22.12 -4.05
N ILE A 225 -39.87 -20.97 -3.86
CA ILE A 225 -39.64 -19.76 -4.64
C ILE A 225 -38.19 -19.28 -4.45
N THR A 226 -37.43 -19.21 -5.54
CA THR A 226 -36.05 -18.70 -5.49
C THR A 226 -36.03 -17.17 -5.34
N LYS A 227 -34.95 -16.58 -4.81
CA LYS A 227 -34.82 -15.12 -4.70
C LYS A 227 -34.97 -14.41 -6.05
N LYS A 228 -34.48 -15.02 -7.13
CA LYS A 228 -34.62 -14.49 -8.50
C LYS A 228 -36.05 -14.56 -9.01
N GLU A 229 -36.77 -15.66 -8.75
CA GLU A 229 -38.20 -15.75 -9.06
C GLU A 229 -39.01 -14.81 -8.18
N TYR A 230 -38.67 -14.65 -6.90
CA TYR A 230 -39.28 -13.66 -6.03
C TYR A 230 -39.06 -12.23 -6.54
N GLU A 231 -37.84 -11.86 -6.92
CA GLU A 231 -37.52 -10.56 -7.50
C GLU A 231 -38.20 -10.35 -8.86
N SER A 232 -38.25 -11.37 -9.71
CA SER A 232 -38.97 -11.35 -10.99
C SER A 232 -40.48 -11.25 -10.78
N ASN A 233 -41.04 -11.96 -9.81
CA ASN A 233 -42.45 -11.87 -9.43
C ASN A 233 -42.75 -10.49 -8.85
N ILE A 234 -41.87 -9.94 -8.02
CA ILE A 234 -41.98 -8.56 -7.52
C ILE A 234 -41.85 -7.55 -8.67
N ALA A 235 -40.98 -7.78 -9.65
CA ALA A 235 -40.83 -6.91 -10.81
C ALA A 235 -42.07 -6.97 -11.72
N THR A 236 -42.62 -8.16 -11.97
CA THR A 236 -43.87 -8.36 -12.70
C THR A 236 -45.05 -7.75 -11.95
N VAL A 237 -45.15 -7.95 -10.64
CA VAL A 237 -46.17 -7.32 -9.80
C VAL A 237 -46.03 -5.80 -9.83
N LYS A 238 -44.80 -5.26 -9.72
CA LYS A 238 -44.54 -3.81 -9.88
C LYS A 238 -44.92 -3.33 -11.28
N ALA A 239 -44.62 -4.07 -12.33
CA ALA A 239 -44.96 -3.71 -13.70
C ALA A 239 -46.49 -3.72 -13.92
N SER A 240 -47.20 -4.76 -13.46
CA SER A 240 -48.66 -4.85 -13.54
C SER A 240 -49.35 -3.81 -12.66
N ILE A 241 -48.81 -3.50 -11.48
CA ILE A 241 -49.28 -2.39 -10.64
C ILE A 241 -49.05 -1.06 -11.35
N ASN A 242 -47.87 -0.83 -11.92
CA ASN A 242 -47.56 0.41 -12.64
C ASN A 242 -48.41 0.56 -13.91
N GLU A 243 -48.66 -0.53 -14.63
CA GLU A 243 -49.53 -0.54 -15.81
C GLU A 243 -50.97 -0.23 -15.42
N ARG A 244 -51.49 -0.86 -14.37
CA ARG A 244 -52.84 -0.56 -13.83
C ARG A 244 -52.94 0.86 -13.27
N LEU A 245 -51.91 1.36 -12.59
CA LEU A 245 -51.82 2.74 -12.11
C LEU A 245 -51.75 3.74 -13.27
N SER A 246 -51.04 3.41 -14.35
CA SER A 246 -50.90 4.28 -15.54
C SER A 246 -52.21 4.41 -16.32
N GLN A 247 -53.07 3.39 -16.27
CA GLN A 247 -54.40 3.39 -16.87
C GLN A 247 -55.48 3.91 -15.91
N MET A 248 -55.14 4.15 -14.65
CA MET A 248 -56.08 4.62 -13.64
C MET A 248 -56.46 6.07 -13.95
N LYS A 249 -57.74 6.31 -14.25
CA LYS A 249 -58.28 7.66 -14.38
C LYS A 249 -58.25 8.32 -13.00
N THR A 250 -57.28 9.20 -12.79
CA THR A 250 -57.03 9.88 -11.51
C THR A 250 -57.96 11.07 -11.27
N ALA A 251 -58.60 11.58 -12.33
CA ALA A 251 -59.67 12.57 -12.22
C ALA A 251 -61.04 11.88 -12.09
N PRO A 252 -61.91 12.30 -11.16
CA PRO A 252 -63.24 11.72 -11.04
C PRO A 252 -64.09 11.97 -12.28
N VAL A 253 -64.86 10.97 -12.66
CA VAL A 253 -65.87 11.10 -13.71
C VAL A 253 -67.20 11.46 -13.05
N GLY A 254 -67.69 12.67 -13.32
CA GLY A 254 -68.97 13.15 -12.80
C GLY A 254 -70.14 12.42 -13.46
N VAL A 255 -71.05 11.91 -12.64
CA VAL A 255 -72.31 11.28 -13.05
C VAL A 255 -73.44 11.87 -12.20
N ASP A 256 -74.63 12.05 -12.77
CA ASP A 256 -75.69 12.81 -12.08
C ASP A 256 -76.06 12.23 -10.71
N ASN A 257 -76.13 10.90 -10.61
CA ASN A 257 -76.43 10.16 -9.38
C ASN A 257 -76.00 8.68 -9.50
N TYR A 258 -76.11 7.93 -8.40
CA TYR A 258 -75.77 6.50 -8.37
C TYR A 258 -76.57 5.65 -9.38
N GLN A 259 -77.85 5.95 -9.59
CA GLN A 259 -78.68 5.19 -10.54
C GLN A 259 -78.18 5.38 -11.98
N THR A 260 -77.79 6.61 -12.33
CA THR A 260 -77.16 6.92 -13.62
C THR A 260 -75.82 6.18 -13.78
N LEU A 261 -75.02 6.07 -12.71
CA LEU A 261 -73.75 5.34 -12.72
C LEU A 261 -73.93 3.86 -13.09
N ILE A 262 -74.82 3.16 -12.38
CA ILE A 262 -75.01 1.71 -12.59
C ILE A 262 -75.70 1.40 -13.91
N ASN A 263 -76.52 2.31 -14.44
CA ASN A 263 -77.11 2.17 -15.77
C ASN A 263 -76.08 2.40 -16.89
N THR A 264 -75.16 3.34 -16.71
CA THR A 264 -74.12 3.67 -17.70
C THR A 264 -73.02 2.61 -17.74
N TYR A 265 -72.69 2.01 -16.58
CA TYR A 265 -71.65 0.99 -16.44
C TYR A 265 -72.19 -0.25 -15.69
N PRO A 266 -73.08 -1.05 -16.32
CA PRO A 266 -73.76 -2.16 -15.66
C PRO A 266 -72.85 -3.32 -15.25
N ASN A 267 -71.69 -3.46 -15.90
CA ASN A 267 -70.68 -4.48 -15.59
C ASN A 267 -69.43 -3.90 -14.90
N GLY A 268 -69.50 -2.64 -14.44
CA GLY A 268 -68.38 -1.92 -13.84
C GLY A 268 -67.49 -1.16 -14.82
N ALA A 269 -66.68 -0.25 -14.27
CA ALA A 269 -65.64 0.47 -15.01
C ALA A 269 -64.51 0.88 -14.06
N ASP A 270 -63.26 0.86 -14.55
CA ASP A 270 -62.10 1.30 -13.79
C ASP A 270 -62.06 2.83 -13.71
N GLY A 271 -62.06 3.35 -12.48
CA GLY A 271 -62.01 4.79 -12.20
C GLY A 271 -62.73 5.18 -10.92
N ILE A 272 -62.65 6.47 -10.58
CA ILE A 272 -63.40 7.09 -9.48
C ILE A 272 -64.59 7.82 -10.08
N PHE A 273 -65.81 7.49 -9.66
CA PHE A 273 -67.03 8.10 -10.18
C PHE A 273 -67.70 8.94 -9.11
N LEU A 274 -67.99 10.20 -9.42
CA LEU A 274 -68.61 11.13 -8.49
C LEU A 274 -70.08 11.26 -8.81
N ALA A 275 -70.94 10.76 -7.92
CA ALA A 275 -72.37 11.04 -7.95
C ALA A 275 -72.59 12.50 -7.52
N LEU A 276 -72.96 13.36 -8.47
CA LEU A 276 -73.00 14.81 -8.26
C LEU A 276 -74.13 15.25 -7.31
N ASP A 277 -75.19 14.45 -7.15
CA ASP A 277 -76.31 14.71 -6.25
C ASP A 277 -75.93 14.55 -4.77
N SER A 278 -75.33 13.42 -4.45
CA SER A 278 -74.95 12.98 -3.10
C SER A 278 -73.55 13.44 -2.74
N LYS A 279 -72.75 13.85 -3.73
CA LYS A 279 -71.32 14.12 -3.62
C LYS A 279 -70.50 12.89 -3.23
N HIS A 280 -71.05 11.69 -3.35
CA HIS A 280 -70.35 10.45 -3.01
C HIS A 280 -69.49 9.96 -4.17
N ILE A 281 -68.31 9.43 -3.84
CA ILE A 281 -67.50 8.64 -4.75
C ILE A 281 -67.94 7.19 -4.76
N TRP A 282 -67.95 6.63 -5.95
CA TRP A 282 -68.28 5.24 -6.23
C TRP A 282 -67.13 4.62 -7.02
N MET A 283 -66.76 3.40 -6.63
CA MET A 283 -65.68 2.64 -7.27
C MET A 283 -66.15 1.21 -7.54
N TRP A 284 -65.74 0.64 -8.68
CA TRP A 284 -66.02 -0.75 -8.98
C TRP A 284 -64.96 -1.65 -8.34
N LEU A 285 -65.35 -2.36 -7.28
CA LEU A 285 -64.45 -3.21 -6.49
C LEU A 285 -65.09 -4.58 -6.29
N ASN A 286 -64.32 -5.65 -6.48
CA ASN A 286 -64.75 -7.04 -6.32
C ASN A 286 -66.04 -7.40 -7.11
N GLY A 287 -66.22 -6.81 -8.30
CA GLY A 287 -67.37 -7.08 -9.16
C GLY A 287 -68.66 -6.35 -8.75
N GLN A 288 -68.58 -5.32 -7.90
CA GLN A 288 -69.72 -4.51 -7.47
C GLN A 288 -69.36 -3.02 -7.33
N TRP A 289 -70.36 -2.15 -7.51
CA TRP A 289 -70.21 -0.71 -7.25
C TRP A 289 -70.24 -0.48 -5.73
N LYS A 290 -69.15 0.07 -5.21
CA LYS A 290 -68.99 0.35 -3.78
C LYS A 290 -69.03 1.86 -3.54
N ASP A 291 -69.95 2.30 -2.67
CA ASP A 291 -69.94 3.65 -2.13
C ASP A 291 -68.69 3.82 -1.27
N CYS A 292 -67.88 4.80 -1.60
CA CYS A 292 -66.63 5.11 -0.94
C CYS A 292 -66.70 6.43 -0.15
N GLY A 293 -67.90 6.98 0.06
CA GLY A 293 -68.16 8.18 0.86
C GLY A 293 -68.02 9.49 0.06
N VAL A 294 -68.10 10.64 0.74
CA VAL A 294 -68.13 11.96 0.08
C VAL A 294 -66.78 12.33 -0.58
N TYR A 295 -66.79 12.79 -1.83
CA TYR A 295 -65.62 13.26 -2.57
C TYR A 295 -65.23 14.69 -2.16
N GLN A 296 -63.99 14.85 -1.70
CA GLN A 296 -63.36 16.12 -1.29
C GLN A 296 -64.19 16.99 -0.33
N SER A 297 -63.79 16.96 0.95
CA SER A 297 -63.95 17.95 2.03
C SER A 297 -65.03 19.04 1.96
N ALA A 298 -66.23 18.78 1.44
CA ALA A 298 -67.40 19.62 1.71
C ALA A 298 -67.95 19.37 3.14
N GLY A 299 -67.05 19.06 4.08
CA GLY A 299 -67.34 18.68 5.47
C GLY A 299 -66.11 18.44 6.35
N LEU A 300 -64.92 18.90 5.95
CA LEU A 300 -63.78 18.99 6.89
C LEU A 300 -63.58 20.46 7.21
N ASP A 301 -63.76 20.82 8.49
CA ASP A 301 -63.58 22.18 8.96
C ASP A 301 -62.17 22.68 8.66
N GLN A 302 -62.07 23.98 8.43
CA GLN A 302 -60.86 24.70 8.05
C GLN A 302 -59.68 24.40 9.01
N GLU A 303 -59.99 24.13 10.28
CA GLU A 303 -59.06 23.66 11.33
C GLU A 303 -58.36 22.33 11.03
N VAL A 304 -59.05 21.37 10.42
CA VAL A 304 -58.50 20.03 10.14
C VAL A 304 -57.59 20.06 8.91
N GLN A 305 -57.87 20.95 7.96
CA GLN A 305 -56.96 21.19 6.82
C GLN A 305 -55.69 21.92 7.27
N GLN A 306 -55.82 22.80 8.27
CA GLN A 306 -54.71 23.48 8.94
C GLN A 306 -53.78 22.48 9.63
N SER A 307 -54.35 21.57 10.44
CA SER A 307 -53.56 20.63 11.24
C SER A 307 -52.77 19.63 10.39
N ILE A 308 -53.26 19.28 9.20
CA ILE A 308 -52.55 18.39 8.25
C ILE A 308 -51.38 19.13 7.56
N GLY A 309 -51.52 20.44 7.27
CA GLY A 309 -50.44 21.28 6.75
C GLY A 309 -49.31 21.51 7.78
N ASP A 310 -49.69 21.72 9.04
CA ASP A 310 -48.77 21.93 10.15
C ASP A 310 -48.08 20.60 10.57
N THR A 311 -48.80 19.47 10.55
CA THR A 311 -48.21 18.14 10.84
C THR A 311 -47.17 17.73 9.79
N ARG A 312 -47.33 18.14 8.52
CA ARG A 312 -46.36 17.85 7.46
C ARG A 312 -45.04 18.62 7.61
N SER A 313 -45.08 19.81 8.20
CA SER A 313 -43.89 20.61 8.51
C SER A 313 -43.23 20.17 9.83
N ILE A 314 -44.01 19.58 10.75
CA ILE A 314 -43.53 18.94 11.98
C ILE A 314 -42.76 17.63 11.70
N VAL A 315 -43.27 16.74 10.84
CA VAL A 315 -42.64 15.43 10.59
C VAL A 315 -41.27 15.51 9.86
N LEU A 316 -40.88 16.70 9.35
CA LEU A 316 -39.67 16.91 8.53
C LEU A 316 -38.57 17.80 9.15
N LYS A 317 -38.63 18.09 10.47
CA LYS A 317 -37.72 18.92 11.32
C LYS A 317 -38.28 20.32 11.64
N GLU A 318 -38.64 20.49 12.91
CA GLU A 318 -39.82 21.22 13.42
C GLU A 318 -39.60 22.72 13.71
N ASN A 319 -40.35 23.58 13.02
CA ASN A 319 -40.47 25.00 13.36
C ASN A 319 -41.22 25.18 14.68
N LEU A 320 -40.54 25.74 15.68
CA LEU A 320 -41.09 26.01 17.01
C LEU A 320 -42.08 27.19 17.01
N ILE A 321 -42.05 28.05 15.99
CA ILE A 321 -43.05 29.12 15.80
C ILE A 321 -44.18 28.59 14.94
N GLU A 322 -45.33 28.33 15.57
CA GLU A 322 -46.55 27.91 14.89
C GLU A 322 -47.03 28.99 13.90
N ASN A 323 -47.63 28.59 12.77
CA ASN A 323 -48.19 29.50 11.75
C ASN A 323 -47.23 30.63 11.25
N GLY A 324 -45.93 30.38 11.21
CA GLY A 324 -44.95 31.39 10.74
C GLY A 324 -45.09 31.86 9.28
N SER A 325 -45.80 31.09 8.44
CA SER A 325 -46.16 31.46 7.06
C SER A 325 -47.44 32.31 6.97
N PHE A 326 -48.21 32.41 8.05
CA PHE A 326 -49.55 33.01 8.11
C PHE A 326 -50.56 32.42 7.12
N SER A 327 -50.30 31.23 6.57
CA SER A 327 -51.24 30.55 5.66
C SER A 327 -52.52 30.10 6.36
N ALA A 328 -52.55 30.11 7.69
CA ALA A 328 -53.75 29.82 8.47
C ALA A 328 -54.81 30.91 8.49
N GLY A 329 -54.59 32.04 7.84
CA GLY A 329 -55.58 33.12 7.80
C GLY A 329 -55.78 33.80 9.16
N THR A 330 -54.93 33.51 10.15
CA THR A 330 -54.84 34.18 11.45
C THR A 330 -53.47 34.82 11.66
N THR A 331 -53.44 35.88 12.46
CA THR A 331 -52.19 36.58 12.87
C THR A 331 -51.48 35.88 14.03
N GLN A 332 -52.16 34.98 14.75
CA GLN A 332 -51.59 34.22 15.87
C GLN A 332 -50.53 33.21 15.38
N PRO A 333 -49.45 32.94 16.15
CA PRO A 333 -49.17 33.38 17.52
C PRO A 333 -48.50 34.76 17.61
N ALA A 334 -48.48 35.55 16.53
CA ALA A 334 -47.87 36.87 16.55
C ALA A 334 -48.72 37.86 17.37
N TYR A 335 -48.05 38.67 18.19
CA TYR A 335 -48.70 39.75 18.94
C TYR A 335 -47.86 41.04 18.91
N SER A 336 -48.54 42.17 19.12
CA SER A 336 -47.90 43.48 19.19
C SER A 336 -47.07 43.57 20.46
N ASN A 337 -45.77 43.87 20.34
CA ASN A 337 -44.86 43.87 21.48
C ASN A 337 -45.27 44.88 22.58
N THR A 338 -45.79 46.05 22.18
CA THR A 338 -46.23 47.12 23.10
C THR A 338 -47.74 47.12 23.35
N GLY A 339 -48.50 46.25 22.66
CA GLY A 339 -49.96 46.24 22.67
C GLY A 339 -50.62 47.43 21.95
N THR A 340 -49.84 48.31 21.30
CA THR A 340 -50.33 49.54 20.64
C THR A 340 -50.32 49.47 19.12
N GLY A 341 -49.94 48.35 18.53
CA GLY A 341 -49.90 48.17 17.07
C GLY A 341 -50.96 47.18 16.59
N GLU A 342 -51.51 47.46 15.41
CA GLU A 342 -52.50 46.63 14.74
C GLU A 342 -51.82 45.58 13.85
N LEU A 343 -52.30 44.34 13.97
CA LEU A 343 -51.86 43.20 13.17
C LEU A 343 -52.98 42.81 12.21
N SER A 344 -52.67 42.73 10.93
CA SER A 344 -53.59 42.27 9.88
C SER A 344 -52.86 41.35 8.91
N LEU A 345 -53.61 40.61 8.08
CA LEU A 345 -53.04 39.79 7.03
C LEU A 345 -53.12 40.49 5.68
N PHE A 346 -52.09 40.29 4.87
CA PHE A 346 -51.96 40.89 3.56
C PHE A 346 -51.49 39.85 2.54
N GLN A 347 -52.21 39.72 1.43
CA GLN A 347 -51.81 38.83 0.34
C GLN A 347 -50.90 39.56 -0.64
N PHE A 348 -49.71 39.00 -0.87
CA PHE A 348 -48.71 39.58 -1.77
C PHE A 348 -47.75 38.53 -2.30
N LEU A 349 -47.51 38.55 -3.62
CA LEU A 349 -46.65 37.57 -4.31
C LEU A 349 -47.03 36.11 -4.03
N ASN A 350 -48.33 35.80 -4.03
CA ASN A 350 -48.89 34.48 -3.70
C ASN A 350 -48.48 33.94 -2.32
N ARG A 351 -48.16 34.82 -1.36
CA ARG A 351 -47.89 34.49 0.04
C ARG A 351 -48.76 35.33 0.95
N THR A 352 -49.12 34.76 2.10
CA THR A 352 -49.74 35.50 3.19
C THR A 352 -48.65 36.17 4.02
N TRP A 353 -48.77 37.48 4.20
CA TRP A 353 -47.88 38.28 5.03
C TRP A 353 -48.63 38.77 6.26
N LEU A 354 -47.99 38.70 7.41
CA LEU A 354 -48.39 39.49 8.57
C LEU A 354 -48.03 40.95 8.28
N ASN A 355 -48.98 41.85 8.52
CA ASN A 355 -48.84 43.29 8.36
C ASN A 355 -49.02 43.95 9.72
N PHE A 356 -48.01 44.69 10.16
CA PHE A 356 -47.98 45.45 11.40
C PHE A 356 -47.97 46.95 11.12
N VAL A 357 -48.86 47.68 11.78
CA VAL A 357 -48.96 49.15 11.72
C VAL A 357 -49.13 49.69 13.13
N SER A 358 -48.44 50.77 13.49
CA SER A 358 -48.68 51.49 14.74
C SER A 358 -48.49 52.99 14.54
N GLU A 359 -49.48 53.77 14.97
CA GLU A 359 -49.43 55.24 14.96
C GLU A 359 -48.83 55.82 16.25
N SER A 360 -48.49 54.96 17.23
CA SER A 360 -47.97 55.40 18.53
C SER A 360 -46.50 55.85 18.42
N GLU A 361 -46.09 56.86 19.17
CA GLU A 361 -44.69 57.31 19.26
C GLU A 361 -43.98 56.70 20.48
N THR A 362 -44.14 55.40 20.71
CA THR A 362 -43.53 54.67 21.82
C THR A 362 -42.35 53.83 21.33
N ALA A 363 -41.34 53.63 22.19
CA ALA A 363 -40.20 52.77 21.87
C ALA A 363 -40.59 51.28 21.90
N PHE A 364 -39.78 50.43 21.26
CA PHE A 364 -39.92 48.96 21.24
C PHE A 364 -41.13 48.44 20.45
N GLN A 365 -41.62 49.20 19.47
CA GLN A 365 -42.72 48.76 18.61
C GLN A 365 -42.31 47.66 17.63
N GLY A 366 -43.22 46.74 17.35
CA GLY A 366 -43.00 45.64 16.42
C GLY A 366 -43.78 44.40 16.83
N VAL A 367 -43.28 43.24 16.43
CA VAL A 367 -43.99 41.96 16.54
C VAL A 367 -43.21 40.99 17.43
N SER A 368 -43.92 40.17 18.20
CA SER A 368 -43.36 39.15 19.08
C SER A 368 -44.04 37.79 18.91
N TYR A 369 -43.29 36.71 19.16
CA TYR A 369 -43.72 35.32 18.98
C TYR A 369 -43.29 34.50 20.19
N ASN A 370 -44.25 33.90 20.90
CA ASN A 370 -43.96 32.96 21.97
C ASN A 370 -43.89 31.54 21.43
N PHE A 371 -42.90 30.76 21.87
CA PHE A 371 -42.77 29.36 21.54
C PHE A 371 -42.18 28.57 22.71
N LYS A 372 -42.40 27.26 22.71
CA LYS A 372 -41.93 26.37 23.78
C LYS A 372 -40.40 26.35 23.83
N ASN A 373 -39.84 26.36 25.04
CA ASN A 373 -38.41 26.21 25.22
C ASN A 373 -37.98 24.75 24.89
N PRO A 374 -37.19 24.52 23.84
CA PRO A 374 -36.76 23.18 23.46
C PRO A 374 -35.77 22.56 24.46
N ILE A 375 -35.14 23.36 25.33
CA ILE A 375 -34.20 22.88 26.35
C ILE A 375 -34.93 22.02 27.39
N LEU A 376 -36.18 22.38 27.75
CA LEU A 376 -36.95 21.65 28.77
C LEU A 376 -37.32 20.23 28.37
N THR A 377 -37.50 19.98 27.06
CA THR A 377 -37.84 18.67 26.52
C THR A 377 -36.61 17.85 26.13
N SER A 378 -35.55 18.50 25.63
CA SER A 378 -34.34 17.81 25.18
C SER A 378 -33.28 17.62 26.27
N GLY A 379 -33.31 18.43 27.33
CA GLY A 379 -32.29 18.46 28.39
C GLY A 379 -30.94 19.02 27.95
N ILE A 380 -30.81 19.45 26.69
CA ILE A 380 -29.54 19.87 26.07
C ILE A 380 -29.74 21.23 25.39
N ASN A 381 -28.83 22.17 25.65
CA ASN A 381 -28.85 23.50 25.05
C ASN A 381 -28.20 23.49 23.66
N TYR A 382 -29.00 23.25 22.61
CA TYR A 382 -28.54 23.34 21.22
C TYR A 382 -28.63 24.77 20.69
N PRO A 383 -27.73 25.16 19.76
CA PRO A 383 -27.87 26.41 19.01
C PRO A 383 -29.19 26.42 18.21
N MET A 384 -29.76 27.61 18.02
CA MET A 384 -31.00 27.80 17.28
C MET A 384 -30.78 28.51 15.95
N HIS A 385 -31.58 28.12 14.96
CA HIS A 385 -31.71 28.75 13.65
C HIS A 385 -33.02 29.54 13.58
N PHE A 386 -32.95 30.79 13.17
CA PHE A 386 -34.09 31.68 12.92
C PHE A 386 -34.07 32.18 11.48
N GLU A 387 -35.23 32.21 10.84
CA GLU A 387 -35.38 32.67 9.45
C GLU A 387 -36.67 33.47 9.29
N PHE A 388 -36.66 34.54 8.50
CA PHE A 388 -37.86 35.30 8.14
C PHE A 388 -37.64 36.23 6.95
N ASP A 389 -38.71 36.53 6.22
CA ASP A 389 -38.73 37.56 5.17
C ASP A 389 -39.37 38.86 5.70
N LEU A 390 -38.79 40.02 5.37
CA LEU A 390 -39.22 41.33 5.83
C LEU A 390 -39.40 42.32 4.67
N ILE A 391 -40.39 43.21 4.79
CA ILE A 391 -40.53 44.40 3.96
C ILE A 391 -41.18 45.53 4.77
N SER A 392 -40.72 46.77 4.60
CA SER A 392 -41.32 47.94 5.25
C SER A 392 -41.56 49.07 4.26
N LYS A 393 -42.58 49.90 4.53
CA LYS A 393 -42.87 51.13 3.76
C LYS A 393 -41.81 52.21 3.97
N GLU A 394 -41.11 52.19 5.11
CA GLU A 394 -40.17 53.22 5.51
C GLU A 394 -38.77 52.65 5.76
N LEU A 395 -37.80 53.55 5.93
CA LEU A 395 -36.45 53.17 6.37
C LEU A 395 -36.53 52.88 7.87
N ILE A 396 -36.31 51.63 8.25
CA ILE A 396 -36.45 51.16 9.63
C ILE A 396 -35.30 50.25 10.02
N THR A 397 -34.81 50.38 11.25
CA THR A 397 -33.85 49.45 11.85
C THR A 397 -34.54 48.69 12.98
N LEU A 398 -34.56 47.37 12.85
CA LEU A 398 -35.18 46.42 13.77
C LEU A 398 -34.08 45.70 14.57
N SER A 399 -34.32 45.54 15.86
CA SER A 399 -33.57 44.66 16.76
C SER A 399 -34.27 43.31 16.82
N ILE A 400 -33.48 42.24 16.70
CA ILE A 400 -33.96 40.86 16.84
C ILE A 400 -33.50 40.35 18.19
N ASN A 401 -34.44 40.07 19.09
CA ASN A 401 -34.14 39.68 20.47
C ASN A 401 -34.83 38.37 20.84
N LEU A 402 -34.22 37.62 21.75
CA LEU A 402 -34.77 36.44 22.39
C LEU A 402 -34.94 36.69 23.89
N ILE A 403 -36.11 36.38 24.43
CA ILE A 403 -36.44 36.57 25.84
C ILE A 403 -36.97 35.26 26.43
N GLY A 404 -36.47 34.86 27.60
CA GLY A 404 -37.03 33.77 28.38
C GLY A 404 -38.06 34.26 29.41
N TYR A 405 -39.17 33.53 29.54
CA TYR A 405 -40.20 33.72 30.57
C TYR A 405 -40.26 32.51 31.50
N ASP A 406 -40.46 32.74 32.79
CA ASP A 406 -40.69 31.68 33.77
C ASP A 406 -42.15 31.17 33.78
N ALA A 407 -42.45 30.19 34.62
CA ALA A 407 -43.77 29.57 34.74
C ALA A 407 -44.89 30.54 35.16
N THR A 408 -44.53 31.70 35.73
CA THR A 408 -45.47 32.73 36.16
C THR A 408 -45.61 33.87 35.15
N GLY A 409 -44.90 33.79 34.02
CA GLY A 409 -44.90 34.81 32.98
C GLY A 409 -43.94 35.98 33.23
N ASN A 410 -43.05 35.88 34.21
CA ASN A 410 -42.06 36.92 34.47
C ASN A 410 -40.82 36.74 33.59
N ARG A 411 -40.23 37.86 33.17
CA ARG A 411 -39.03 37.90 32.33
C ARG A 411 -37.79 37.46 33.11
N ILE A 412 -37.08 36.46 32.59
CA ILE A 412 -35.82 35.99 33.16
C ILE A 412 -34.74 37.06 32.99
N GLY A 413 -34.13 37.48 34.09
CA GLY A 413 -33.18 38.61 34.13
C GLY A 413 -33.82 39.99 34.31
N GLY A 414 -35.12 40.07 34.63
CA GLY A 414 -35.82 41.33 34.93
C GLY A 414 -36.08 42.21 33.70
N ALA A 415 -36.39 43.50 33.91
CA ALA A 415 -36.81 44.43 32.86
C ALA A 415 -35.76 44.65 31.74
N SER A 416 -34.49 44.36 32.02
CA SER A 416 -33.38 44.43 31.05
C SER A 416 -32.95 43.07 30.49
N GLY A 417 -33.53 41.96 30.98
CA GLY A 417 -33.03 40.60 30.72
C GLY A 417 -33.42 40.03 29.36
N GLY A 418 -32.54 40.03 28.37
CA GLY A 418 -32.82 39.44 27.05
C GLY A 418 -31.55 39.33 26.23
N GLN A 419 -31.56 38.44 25.25
CA GLN A 419 -30.43 38.22 24.36
C GLN A 419 -30.72 38.88 23.01
N THR A 420 -29.91 39.87 22.62
CA THR A 420 -29.98 40.41 21.26
C THR A 420 -29.25 39.48 20.31
N LEU A 421 -29.98 38.96 19.32
CA LEU A 421 -29.45 38.06 18.31
C LEU A 421 -28.84 38.81 17.12
N GLY A 422 -29.33 40.02 16.83
CA GLY A 422 -28.81 40.87 15.76
C GLY A 422 -29.68 42.09 15.48
N THR A 423 -29.31 42.86 14.45
CA THR A 423 -30.07 44.02 13.98
C THR A 423 -30.21 44.01 12.47
N VAL A 424 -31.38 44.42 11.98
CA VAL A 424 -31.74 44.40 10.56
C VAL A 424 -32.19 45.80 10.14
N THR A 425 -31.51 46.40 9.17
CA THR A 425 -31.98 47.64 8.53
C THR A 425 -32.70 47.33 7.22
N LEU A 426 -33.92 47.83 7.08
CA LEU A 426 -34.78 47.70 5.90
C LEU A 426 -34.87 49.05 5.21
N TYR A 427 -34.75 49.03 3.88
CA TYR A 427 -35.01 50.19 3.04
C TYR A 427 -36.45 50.14 2.51
N PRO A 428 -37.10 51.30 2.27
CA PRO A 428 -38.47 51.37 1.79
C PRO A 428 -38.74 50.43 0.60
N TRP A 429 -39.74 49.56 0.77
CA TRP A 429 -40.26 48.59 -0.20
C TRP A 429 -39.25 47.59 -0.77
N ARG A 430 -38.10 47.40 -0.10
CA ARG A 430 -37.15 46.33 -0.45
C ARG A 430 -37.39 45.13 0.43
N MET A 431 -37.60 43.97 -0.19
CA MET A 431 -37.67 42.70 0.52
C MET A 431 -36.28 42.34 1.04
N LYS A 432 -36.22 41.85 2.27
CA LYS A 432 -35.00 41.32 2.87
C LYS A 432 -35.29 39.97 3.48
N HIS A 433 -34.52 38.97 3.07
CA HIS A 433 -34.48 37.67 3.70
C HIS A 433 -33.43 37.70 4.81
N GLU A 434 -33.75 37.21 6.00
CA GLU A 434 -32.83 37.15 7.13
C GLU A 434 -32.73 35.77 7.73
N VAL A 435 -31.49 35.38 8.06
CA VAL A 435 -31.12 34.10 8.65
C VAL A 435 -30.17 34.35 9.80
N ILE A 436 -30.48 33.81 10.98
CA ILE A 436 -29.69 33.98 12.21
C ILE A 436 -29.51 32.62 12.89
N ASN A 437 -28.25 32.20 13.05
CA ASN A 437 -27.89 31.06 13.89
C ASN A 437 -27.26 31.58 15.19
N ALA A 438 -27.79 31.21 16.34
CA ALA A 438 -27.32 31.73 17.62
C ALA A 438 -27.44 30.69 18.76
N ASP A 439 -26.44 30.67 19.64
CA ASP A 439 -26.50 29.93 20.90
C ASP A 439 -27.52 30.57 21.84
N ILE A 440 -28.34 29.76 22.52
CA ILE A 440 -29.27 30.27 23.53
C ILE A 440 -28.50 30.52 24.83
N SER A 441 -28.66 31.71 25.42
CA SER A 441 -28.08 32.01 26.74
C SER A 441 -28.46 30.95 27.77
N ALA A 442 -27.47 30.42 28.51
CA ALA A 442 -27.68 29.43 29.56
C ALA A 442 -28.66 29.89 30.65
N SER A 443 -28.82 31.20 30.84
CA SER A 443 -29.82 31.77 31.74
C SER A 443 -31.26 31.40 31.37
N PHE A 444 -31.53 30.99 30.13
CA PHE A 444 -32.86 30.61 29.67
C PHE A 444 -33.13 29.10 29.78
N ALA A 445 -32.22 28.31 30.37
CA ALA A 445 -32.39 26.87 30.52
C ALA A 445 -33.72 26.48 31.21
N ASP A 446 -34.09 27.22 32.25
CA ASP A 446 -35.33 26.99 33.03
C ASP A 446 -36.55 27.79 32.53
N ALA A 447 -36.40 28.54 31.42
CA ALA A 447 -37.50 29.30 30.85
C ALA A 447 -38.61 28.35 30.39
N GLN A 448 -39.85 28.60 30.82
CA GLN A 448 -41.01 27.83 30.34
C GLN A 448 -41.37 28.20 28.90
N THR A 449 -41.12 29.45 28.51
CA THR A 449 -41.44 29.95 27.17
C THR A 449 -40.32 30.87 26.70
N LEU A 450 -39.95 30.75 25.42
CA LEU A 450 -39.06 31.68 24.74
C LEU A 450 -39.89 32.61 23.86
N CYS A 451 -39.43 33.85 23.71
CA CYS A 451 -40.08 34.86 22.89
C CYS A 451 -39.09 35.50 21.92
N LEU A 452 -39.37 35.38 20.62
CA LEU A 452 -38.68 36.10 19.57
C LEU A 452 -39.34 37.46 19.37
N GLN A 453 -38.57 38.54 19.53
CA GLN A 453 -39.00 39.91 19.27
C GLN A 453 -38.32 40.47 18.03
N ILE A 454 -39.11 41.02 17.11
CA ILE A 454 -38.65 41.76 15.93
C ILE A 454 -39.19 43.19 16.07
N ILE A 455 -38.38 44.09 16.63
CA ILE A 455 -38.84 45.38 17.16
C ILE A 455 -37.94 46.55 16.79
N GLN A 456 -38.51 47.73 16.60
CA GLN A 456 -37.80 49.00 16.53
C GLN A 456 -37.61 49.57 17.94
N THR A 457 -36.39 49.91 18.31
CA THR A 457 -36.08 50.47 19.64
C THR A 457 -36.31 51.98 19.75
N ALA A 458 -36.42 52.69 18.63
CA ALA A 458 -36.72 54.12 18.61
C ALA A 458 -38.21 54.42 18.87
N ALA A 459 -38.51 55.52 19.56
CA ALA A 459 -39.87 56.01 19.79
C ALA A 459 -40.43 56.71 18.54
N LYS A 460 -40.97 55.93 17.60
CA LYS A 460 -41.54 56.42 16.34
C LYS A 460 -42.69 55.51 15.88
N PRO A 461 -43.67 56.04 15.13
CA PRO A 461 -44.69 55.23 14.47
C PRO A 461 -44.08 54.27 13.45
N ILE A 462 -44.76 53.15 13.19
CA ILE A 462 -44.46 52.21 12.11
C ILE A 462 -45.66 52.20 11.15
N GLY A 463 -45.51 52.83 9.99
CA GLY A 463 -46.56 52.94 8.99
C GLY A 463 -46.87 51.61 8.30
N THR A 464 -45.86 50.78 8.02
CA THR A 464 -46.04 49.39 7.56
C THR A 464 -44.77 48.59 7.77
N LEU A 465 -44.87 47.48 8.50
CA LEU A 465 -43.88 46.42 8.57
C LEU A 465 -44.56 45.09 8.26
N ARG A 466 -44.06 44.36 7.28
CA ARG A 466 -44.61 43.05 6.89
C ARG A 466 -43.58 41.95 7.03
N MET A 467 -44.06 40.78 7.44
CA MET A 467 -43.23 39.58 7.59
C MET A 467 -43.96 38.29 7.24
N THR A 468 -43.21 37.29 6.77
CA THR A 468 -43.72 35.94 6.46
C THR A 468 -42.57 34.93 6.53
N GLY A 469 -42.88 33.65 6.64
CA GLY A 469 -41.89 32.58 6.73
C GLY A 469 -41.09 32.58 8.03
N VAL A 470 -41.68 33.05 9.13
CA VAL A 470 -41.00 33.15 10.43
C VAL A 470 -40.75 31.76 10.99
N CYS A 471 -39.48 31.43 11.24
CA CYS A 471 -39.08 30.13 11.75
C CYS A 471 -38.12 30.22 12.93
N ALA A 472 -38.18 29.20 13.80
CA ALA A 472 -37.24 28.94 14.88
C ALA A 472 -37.01 27.43 14.99
N ASN A 473 -35.81 26.95 14.68
CA ASN A 473 -35.46 25.52 14.63
C ASN A 473 -34.24 25.23 15.52
N LEU A 474 -34.15 24.00 16.05
CA LEU A 474 -32.91 23.51 16.64
C LEU A 474 -31.88 23.17 15.55
N ILE A 475 -30.61 23.49 15.79
CA ILE A 475 -29.50 23.01 14.97
C ILE A 475 -29.03 21.67 15.54
N LEU A 476 -29.65 20.59 15.07
CA LEU A 476 -29.25 19.21 15.38
C LEU A 476 -28.12 18.78 14.43
N SER A 477 -26.88 18.98 14.86
CA SER A 477 -25.70 18.45 14.19
C SER A 477 -25.63 16.92 14.39
N SER A 478 -25.09 16.17 13.44
CA SER A 478 -24.78 14.73 13.61
C SER A 478 -23.70 14.47 14.66
N ASP A 479 -23.16 15.54 15.25
CA ASP A 479 -22.19 15.55 16.34
C ASP A 479 -22.78 16.41 17.48
N PRO A 480 -23.23 15.82 18.61
CA PRO A 480 -23.95 16.51 19.69
C PRO A 480 -23.03 17.39 20.57
N MET A 481 -21.80 17.62 20.14
CA MET A 481 -20.81 18.37 20.89
C MET A 481 -21.10 19.88 20.78
N PRO A 482 -20.90 20.70 21.85
CA PRO A 482 -20.89 22.15 21.72
C PRO A 482 -19.78 22.54 20.74
N THR A 483 -20.15 22.76 19.47
CA THR A 483 -19.21 22.96 18.35
C THR A 483 -18.57 24.36 18.36
N GLY A 484 -19.06 25.24 19.24
CA GLY A 484 -18.53 26.58 19.46
C GLY A 484 -17.14 26.55 20.08
N ASN A 485 -16.30 27.49 19.66
CA ASN A 485 -15.03 27.75 20.31
C ASN A 485 -15.28 28.35 21.70
N LEU A 486 -14.74 27.75 22.77
CA LEU A 486 -14.90 28.22 24.15
C LEU A 486 -14.20 29.56 24.38
N ILE A 487 -13.26 29.92 23.51
CA ILE A 487 -12.62 31.22 23.47
C ILE A 487 -13.23 32.04 22.32
N ASN A 488 -13.82 33.18 22.65
CA ASN A 488 -14.53 34.00 21.68
C ASN A 488 -13.57 34.84 20.81
N ASN A 489 -13.11 34.28 19.70
CA ASN A 489 -12.21 34.96 18.76
C ASN A 489 -12.83 36.17 18.05
N SER A 490 -14.15 36.31 17.99
CA SER A 490 -14.78 37.50 17.38
C SER A 490 -14.40 38.79 18.11
N LEU A 491 -14.11 38.71 19.41
CA LEU A 491 -13.58 39.82 20.19
C LEU A 491 -12.18 40.23 19.74
N LEU A 492 -11.35 39.27 19.33
CA LEU A 492 -10.00 39.55 18.81
C LEU A 492 -10.07 40.28 17.46
N GLU A 493 -11.02 39.91 16.61
CA GLU A 493 -11.31 40.62 15.34
C GLU A 493 -11.79 42.06 15.58
N LEU A 494 -12.54 42.30 16.66
CA LEU A 494 -12.94 43.64 17.10
C LEU A 494 -11.80 44.41 17.82
N GLY A 495 -10.63 43.80 17.94
CA GLY A 495 -9.45 44.41 18.55
C GLY A 495 -9.49 44.44 20.09
N LEU A 496 -10.23 43.52 20.71
CA LEU A 496 -10.30 43.27 22.15
C LEU A 496 -9.55 41.97 22.51
N ASN A 497 -9.09 41.84 23.75
CA ASN A 497 -8.20 40.76 24.18
C ASN A 497 -8.89 39.40 24.39
N ASN A 498 -10.04 39.13 23.76
CA ASN A 498 -10.83 37.89 23.81
C ASN A 498 -11.01 37.22 25.20
N GLY A 499 -10.99 37.98 26.29
CA GLY A 499 -11.10 37.46 27.65
C GLY A 499 -9.79 36.87 28.22
N ALA A 500 -8.69 37.02 27.49
CA ALA A 500 -7.36 36.65 27.95
C ALA A 500 -6.88 37.54 29.11
N TYR A 501 -6.12 36.97 30.03
CA TYR A 501 -5.41 37.68 31.09
C TYR A 501 -3.97 37.20 31.22
N SER A 502 -3.09 38.05 31.74
CA SER A 502 -1.72 37.64 32.06
C SER A 502 -1.70 36.90 33.39
N ASN A 503 -0.95 35.80 33.47
CA ASN A 503 -0.77 35.03 34.71
C ASN A 503 -0.10 35.83 35.82
N THR A 504 0.59 36.92 35.48
CA THR A 504 1.24 37.80 36.44
C THR A 504 0.68 39.21 36.32
N ASN A 505 0.43 39.86 37.46
CA ASN A 505 -0.12 41.23 37.52
C ASN A 505 0.81 42.30 36.90
N SER A 506 2.01 41.90 36.46
CA SER A 506 3.02 42.78 35.87
C SER A 506 3.12 42.67 34.35
N GLY A 507 2.30 41.81 33.71
CA GLY A 507 2.28 41.64 32.27
C GLY A 507 1.37 42.65 31.56
N ASN A 508 1.91 43.31 30.53
CA ASN A 508 1.15 44.16 29.63
C ASN A 508 0.58 43.32 28.49
N LEU A 509 -0.71 43.01 28.59
CA LEU A 509 -1.49 42.25 27.61
C LEU A 509 -2.38 43.20 26.79
N GLY A 510 -2.28 43.12 25.47
CA GLY A 510 -3.11 43.90 24.55
C GLY A 510 -3.31 43.21 23.20
N VAL A 511 -3.95 43.92 22.27
CA VAL A 511 -4.16 43.44 20.90
C VAL A 511 -3.30 44.23 19.93
N MET A 512 -2.44 43.52 19.20
CA MET A 512 -1.70 44.06 18.06
C MET A 512 -2.55 43.90 16.80
N ARG A 513 -3.02 45.02 16.26
CA ARG A 513 -3.92 45.01 15.10
C ARG A 513 -3.16 44.91 13.78
N GLN A 514 -3.72 44.18 12.81
CA GLN A 514 -3.27 44.12 11.41
C GLN A 514 -1.81 43.65 11.22
N PHE A 515 -1.25 42.90 12.17
CA PHE A 515 0.07 42.31 12.02
C PHE A 515 -0.04 41.04 11.15
N VAL A 516 0.63 41.03 10.00
CA VAL A 516 0.50 39.96 8.98
C VAL A 516 -0.97 39.77 8.54
N GLY A 517 -1.73 40.86 8.47
CA GLY A 517 -3.14 40.87 8.02
C GLY A 517 -4.15 40.31 9.03
N ARG A 518 -3.75 40.08 10.29
CA ARG A 518 -4.64 39.57 11.37
C ARG A 518 -4.44 40.36 12.67
N ASN A 519 -5.37 40.21 13.61
CA ASN A 519 -5.22 40.73 14.97
C ASN A 519 -4.60 39.67 15.87
N TRP A 520 -3.62 40.05 16.69
CA TRP A 520 -2.88 39.14 17.58
C TRP A 520 -2.99 39.60 19.02
N LEU A 521 -3.20 38.67 19.95
CA LEU A 521 -2.90 38.93 21.35
C LEU A 521 -1.40 39.11 21.49
N ARG A 522 -0.99 40.07 22.31
CA ARG A 522 0.41 40.36 22.57
C ARG A 522 0.63 40.57 24.05
N LEU A 523 1.50 39.75 24.64
CA LEU A 523 1.98 39.89 26.00
C LEU A 523 3.44 40.36 26.00
N THR A 524 3.71 41.37 26.81
CA THR A 524 5.08 41.81 27.15
C THR A 524 5.20 41.96 28.66
N THR A 525 6.27 41.46 29.28
CA THR A 525 6.51 41.63 30.71
C THR A 525 8.01 41.70 31.00
N ASN A 526 8.41 42.66 31.82
CA ASN A 526 9.79 42.78 32.33
C ASN A 526 9.99 42.04 33.65
N TYR A 527 8.93 41.43 34.19
CA TYR A 527 8.96 40.69 35.45
C TYR A 527 9.61 39.31 35.25
N ALA A 528 10.68 39.02 35.98
CA ALA A 528 11.43 37.77 35.88
C ALA A 528 10.90 36.66 36.82
N GLY A 529 9.58 36.47 36.88
CA GLY A 529 8.94 35.41 37.68
C GLY A 529 8.59 34.16 36.86
N SER A 530 8.37 33.03 37.56
CA SER A 530 7.87 31.80 36.93
C SER A 530 6.42 31.95 36.48
N TYR A 531 6.02 31.13 35.49
CA TYR A 531 4.66 31.06 34.93
C TYR A 531 4.19 32.34 34.22
N ASN A 532 5.10 33.17 33.71
CA ASN A 532 4.73 34.27 32.83
C ASN A 532 4.05 33.73 31.56
N GLY A 533 2.90 34.28 31.18
CA GLY A 533 2.13 33.77 30.05
C GLY A 533 0.73 34.35 29.92
N ILE A 534 -0.07 33.74 29.05
CA ILE A 534 -1.44 34.14 28.73
C ILE A 534 -2.38 33.01 29.15
N SER A 535 -3.49 33.37 29.82
CA SER A 535 -4.52 32.45 30.30
C SER A 535 -5.93 32.89 29.91
N TRP A 536 -6.84 31.91 29.87
CA TRP A 536 -8.27 32.07 29.72
C TRP A 536 -8.98 31.21 30.76
N ASN A 537 -10.04 31.74 31.38
CA ASN A 537 -10.96 30.96 32.19
C ASN A 537 -12.24 30.76 31.38
N VAL A 538 -12.55 29.51 31.05
CA VAL A 538 -13.77 29.15 30.31
C VAL A 538 -14.64 28.25 31.18
N ASP A 539 -15.94 28.26 30.91
CA ASP A 539 -16.85 27.29 31.52
C ASP A 539 -16.46 25.88 31.06
N ASN A 540 -16.54 24.92 31.97
CA ASN A 540 -16.10 23.56 31.68
C ASN A 540 -17.16 22.85 30.81
N PRO A 541 -16.89 22.59 29.52
CA PRO A 541 -17.86 21.94 28.66
C PRO A 541 -18.12 20.49 29.07
N LEU A 542 -17.15 19.84 29.72
CA LEU A 542 -17.25 18.45 30.16
C LEU A 542 -18.29 18.28 31.27
N LYS A 543 -18.47 19.31 32.11
CA LYS A 543 -19.48 19.34 33.17
C LYS A 543 -20.88 19.39 32.61
N THR A 544 -21.10 20.26 31.61
CA THR A 544 -22.39 20.35 30.91
C THR A 544 -22.73 19.06 30.17
N LEU A 545 -21.73 18.42 29.56
CA LEU A 545 -21.90 17.14 28.88
C LEU A 545 -22.07 15.96 29.85
N GLY A 546 -21.67 16.11 31.12
CA GLY A 546 -21.61 15.02 32.09
C GLY A 546 -20.66 13.87 31.66
N GLN A 547 -19.81 14.12 30.66
CA GLN A 547 -19.00 13.11 30.00
C GLN A 547 -17.61 13.66 29.68
N ASN A 548 -16.58 12.85 29.98
CA ASN A 548 -15.20 13.19 29.66
C ASN A 548 -14.93 12.98 28.17
N CYS A 549 -14.90 14.09 27.43
CA CYS A 549 -14.64 14.17 26.00
C CYS A 549 -13.27 14.85 25.79
N PRO A 550 -12.52 14.49 24.73
CA PRO A 550 -11.27 15.19 24.44
C PRO A 550 -11.52 16.65 24.05
N LEU A 551 -10.53 17.51 24.28
CA LEU A 551 -10.56 18.91 23.88
C LEU A 551 -9.62 19.13 22.69
N HIS A 552 -10.12 19.75 21.63
CA HIS A 552 -9.35 20.22 20.49
C HIS A 552 -8.77 21.60 20.79
N ILE A 553 -7.45 21.70 20.70
CA ILE A 553 -6.66 22.89 20.99
C ILE A 553 -5.81 23.20 19.76
N ALA A 554 -5.98 24.39 19.20
CA ALA A 554 -5.12 24.87 18.13
C ALA A 554 -4.86 26.37 18.28
N PHE A 555 -3.70 26.85 17.84
CA PHE A 555 -3.38 28.27 17.84
C PHE A 555 -2.12 28.54 17.02
N ASP A 556 -2.01 29.78 16.55
CA ASP A 556 -0.78 30.32 15.99
C ASP A 556 -0.03 31.10 17.07
N LEU A 557 1.29 30.92 17.12
CA LEU A 557 2.17 31.43 18.16
C LEU A 557 3.44 32.04 17.56
N MET A 558 3.89 33.18 18.09
CA MET A 558 5.20 33.75 17.76
C MET A 558 5.81 34.42 18.99
N THR A 559 7.11 34.23 19.21
CA THR A 559 7.84 34.89 20.32
C THR A 559 9.05 35.66 19.79
N GLN A 560 9.43 36.75 20.45
CA GLN A 560 10.70 37.43 20.18
C GLN A 560 11.89 36.63 20.72
N ASP A 561 11.72 35.99 21.88
CA ASP A 561 12.78 35.25 22.55
C ASP A 561 12.68 33.74 22.26
N ARG A 562 13.81 33.03 22.39
CA ARG A 562 13.81 31.57 22.44
C ARG A 562 13.34 31.15 23.83
N THR A 563 12.18 30.53 23.94
CA THR A 563 11.64 30.15 25.25
C THR A 563 10.90 28.81 25.20
N LYS A 564 10.79 28.15 26.36
CA LYS A 564 10.01 26.93 26.54
C LYS A 564 8.67 27.27 27.18
N LEU A 565 7.60 27.04 26.44
CA LEU A 565 6.22 27.31 26.86
C LEU A 565 5.51 25.99 27.12
N ALA A 566 4.90 25.86 28.29
CA ALA A 566 4.01 24.77 28.65
C ALA A 566 2.57 25.17 28.32
N VAL A 567 1.84 24.24 27.69
CA VAL A 567 0.40 24.36 27.44
C VAL A 567 -0.31 23.56 28.52
N ASN A 568 -1.05 24.24 29.40
CA ASN A 568 -1.69 23.60 30.55
C ASN A 568 -3.21 23.78 30.53
N VAL A 569 -3.90 22.80 31.13
CA VAL A 569 -5.33 22.86 31.46
C VAL A 569 -5.49 22.62 32.95
N ILE A 570 -6.17 23.53 33.64
CA ILE A 570 -6.32 23.53 35.10
C ILE A 570 -7.81 23.52 35.47
N PRO A 571 -8.29 22.63 36.35
CA PRO A 571 -9.68 22.62 36.77
C PRO A 571 -9.91 23.64 37.90
N LYS A 572 -11.00 24.37 37.83
CA LYS A 572 -11.35 25.43 38.77
C LYS A 572 -12.79 25.32 39.27
N ASN A 573 -13.02 25.77 40.50
CA ASN A 573 -14.35 26.03 41.02
C ASN A 573 -14.95 27.29 40.38
N LEU A 574 -16.26 27.50 40.55
CA LEU A 574 -16.98 28.65 39.98
C LEU A 574 -16.36 30.01 40.37
N ASP A 575 -15.78 30.09 41.56
CA ASP A 575 -15.11 31.28 42.13
C ASP A 575 -13.66 31.49 41.63
N GLY A 576 -13.13 30.59 40.80
CA GLY A 576 -11.77 30.66 40.24
C GLY A 576 -10.66 30.02 41.10
N THR A 577 -11.00 29.42 42.25
CA THR A 577 -10.06 28.64 43.07
C THR A 577 -9.78 27.27 42.46
N PHE A 578 -8.66 26.63 42.83
CA PHE A 578 -8.32 25.29 42.33
C PHE A 578 -9.35 24.24 42.75
N TYR A 579 -9.82 23.45 41.79
CA TYR A 579 -10.72 22.33 42.06
C TYR A 579 -9.95 21.20 42.75
N ASN A 580 -10.40 20.71 43.92
CA ASN A 580 -9.80 19.60 44.66
C ASN A 580 -8.26 19.68 44.88
N ASN A 581 -7.69 20.88 45.03
CA ASN A 581 -6.23 21.11 45.10
C ASN A 581 -5.45 20.63 43.87
N GLU A 582 -6.10 20.39 42.73
CA GLU A 582 -5.42 20.00 41.51
C GLU A 582 -4.74 21.21 40.85
N THR A 583 -3.44 21.08 40.57
CA THR A 583 -2.62 22.13 39.96
C THR A 583 -2.71 22.19 38.43
N GLY A 584 -3.52 21.32 37.83
CA GLY A 584 -3.65 21.16 36.38
C GLY A 584 -2.66 20.18 35.77
N ILE A 585 -2.86 19.91 34.48
CA ILE A 585 -1.98 19.05 33.67
C ILE A 585 -1.31 19.84 32.55
N THR A 586 -0.07 19.49 32.23
CA THR A 586 0.61 19.95 31.02
C THR A 586 0.30 18.98 29.88
N ILE A 587 -0.38 19.46 28.87
CA ILE A 587 -0.81 18.67 27.71
C ILE A 587 0.18 18.77 26.54
N ASN A 588 0.98 19.84 26.48
CA ASN A 588 2.05 20.00 25.49
C ASN A 588 3.17 20.92 26.02
N SER A 589 4.33 20.90 25.38
CA SER A 589 5.43 21.82 25.63
C SER A 589 6.08 22.24 24.31
N ILE A 590 6.21 23.54 24.10
CA ILE A 590 6.67 24.16 22.85
C ILE A 590 8.00 24.85 23.13
N GLU A 591 9.03 24.53 22.35
CA GLU A 591 10.27 25.29 22.35
C GLU A 591 10.25 26.28 21.17
N SER A 592 10.02 27.55 21.49
CA SER A 592 9.91 28.61 20.49
C SER A 592 11.28 29.05 19.99
N LEU A 593 11.32 29.50 18.74
CA LEU A 593 12.45 30.19 18.13
C LEU A 593 12.09 31.66 17.87
N PRO A 594 13.02 32.60 18.08
CA PRO A 594 12.81 34.03 17.82
C PRO A 594 12.18 34.29 16.45
N TRP A 595 11.04 34.98 16.45
CA TRP A 595 10.27 35.42 15.28
C TRP A 595 9.84 34.33 14.30
N LYS A 596 9.88 33.07 14.72
CA LYS A 596 9.33 31.97 13.93
C LYS A 596 7.85 31.78 14.29
N LEU A 597 7.01 31.67 13.27
CA LEU A 597 5.61 31.26 13.42
C LEU A 597 5.55 29.77 13.75
N PHE A 598 4.87 29.45 14.84
CA PHE A 598 4.49 28.09 15.24
C PHE A 598 2.98 27.96 15.09
N GLN A 599 2.55 26.88 14.45
CA GLN A 599 1.15 26.52 14.36
C GLN A 599 0.99 25.21 15.14
N GLU A 600 0.16 25.26 16.18
CA GLU A 600 -0.15 24.11 17.02
C GLU A 600 -1.57 23.65 16.73
N ASP A 601 -1.76 22.34 16.65
CA ASP A 601 -3.06 21.68 16.48
C ASP A 601 -2.99 20.32 17.16
N MET A 602 -3.80 20.12 18.19
CA MET A 602 -3.72 18.95 19.07
C MET A 602 -5.05 18.63 19.73
N THR A 603 -5.20 17.38 20.18
CA THR A 603 -6.34 16.93 20.98
C THR A 603 -5.84 16.40 22.32
N ALA A 604 -6.48 16.81 23.42
CA ALA A 604 -6.11 16.41 24.76
C ALA A 604 -7.29 15.78 25.51
N LEU A 605 -7.13 14.54 25.99
CA LEU A 605 -8.07 13.94 26.93
C LEU A 605 -7.70 14.35 28.36
N LEU A 606 -8.63 14.98 29.07
CA LEU A 606 -8.43 15.41 30.45
C LEU A 606 -8.68 14.25 31.43
N PRO A 607 -8.20 14.33 32.69
CA PRO A 607 -8.54 13.35 33.71
C PRO A 607 -10.04 13.31 34.00
N ASP A 608 -10.59 12.13 34.28
CA ASP A 608 -12.04 11.97 34.55
C ASP A 608 -12.53 12.86 35.72
N SER A 609 -11.67 13.20 36.69
CA SER A 609 -11.99 14.13 37.80
C SER A 609 -12.35 15.55 37.33
N TYR A 610 -11.96 15.95 36.11
CA TYR A 610 -12.17 17.30 35.59
C TYR A 610 -13.63 17.49 35.16
N VAL A 611 -14.37 16.41 34.89
CA VAL A 611 -15.78 16.46 34.44
C VAL A 611 -16.65 17.25 35.42
N THR A 612 -16.38 17.18 36.72
CA THR A 612 -17.21 17.81 37.75
C THR A 612 -16.80 19.24 38.11
N ALA A 613 -15.65 19.71 37.62
CA ALA A 613 -15.17 21.08 37.85
C ALA A 613 -16.05 22.12 37.14
N ASP A 614 -16.24 23.30 37.73
CA ASP A 614 -17.08 24.35 37.12
C ASP A 614 -16.42 24.99 35.90
N LYS A 615 -15.10 25.19 35.96
CA LYS A 615 -14.34 25.93 34.95
C LYS A 615 -13.04 25.23 34.59
N LEU A 616 -12.54 25.52 33.39
CA LEU A 616 -11.21 25.15 32.94
C LEU A 616 -10.39 26.42 32.68
N THR A 617 -9.18 26.48 33.23
CA THR A 617 -8.19 27.47 32.82
C THR A 617 -7.30 26.85 31.75
N PHE A 618 -7.36 27.40 30.53
CA PHE A 618 -6.39 27.12 29.48
C PHE A 618 -5.27 28.17 29.57
N GLN A 619 -4.02 27.74 29.59
CA GLN A 619 -2.90 28.68 29.67
C GLN A 619 -1.68 28.23 28.86
N ILE A 620 -0.96 29.21 28.33
CA ILE A 620 0.35 29.03 27.72
C ILE A 620 1.36 29.87 28.51
N VAL A 621 2.26 29.17 29.19
CA VAL A 621 3.12 29.78 30.21
C VAL A 621 4.56 29.32 30.10
N GLN A 622 5.48 30.21 30.40
CA GLN A 622 6.88 29.87 30.61
C GLN A 622 7.09 29.50 32.08
N ASN A 623 7.48 28.25 32.37
CA ASN A 623 7.69 27.80 33.75
C ASN A 623 8.94 28.44 34.40
N ASP A 624 9.96 28.75 33.59
CA ASP A 624 11.21 29.35 34.07
C ASP A 624 11.02 30.82 34.52
N PRO A 625 11.72 31.27 35.58
CA PRO A 625 11.64 32.64 36.07
C PRO A 625 12.40 33.62 35.15
N LYS A 626 11.78 34.03 34.05
CA LYS A 626 12.34 35.01 33.10
C LYS A 626 11.26 35.94 32.52
N PRO A 627 11.62 37.17 32.14
CA PRO A 627 10.75 38.08 31.40
C PRO A 627 10.30 37.49 30.06
N ILE A 628 9.21 38.03 29.50
CA ILE A 628 8.77 37.74 28.12
C ILE A 628 8.82 39.05 27.34
N SER A 629 9.75 39.18 26.40
CA SER A 629 9.90 40.42 25.61
C SER A 629 8.72 40.66 24.67
N ASP A 630 8.25 39.60 24.01
CA ASP A 630 7.10 39.63 23.11
C ASP A 630 6.59 38.19 22.89
N LEU A 631 5.37 37.90 23.35
CA LEU A 631 4.64 36.66 23.08
C LEU A 631 3.34 37.01 22.37
N ARG A 632 3.14 36.44 21.17
CA ARG A 632 1.98 36.71 20.33
C ARG A 632 1.19 35.45 20.04
N MET A 633 -0.12 35.55 20.05
CA MET A 633 -1.03 34.45 19.74
C MET A 633 -2.24 34.90 18.90
N THR A 634 -2.68 34.04 17.98
CA THR A 634 -3.93 34.20 17.20
C THR A 634 -4.54 32.84 16.84
N ASP A 635 -5.70 32.84 16.18
CA ASP A 635 -6.38 31.64 15.67
C ASP A 635 -6.62 30.56 16.74
N ILE A 636 -6.89 31.02 17.97
CA ILE A 636 -6.99 30.17 19.15
C ILE A 636 -8.28 29.39 19.11
N LYS A 637 -8.21 28.08 19.01
CA LYS A 637 -9.32 27.14 19.12
C LYS A 637 -9.15 26.39 20.42
N PHE A 638 -10.17 26.43 21.26
CA PHE A 638 -10.32 25.58 22.43
C PHE A 638 -11.77 25.12 22.46
N LYS A 639 -12.02 23.89 22.03
CA LYS A 639 -13.39 23.37 21.88
C LYS A 639 -13.42 21.88 22.18
N VAL A 640 -14.60 21.32 22.33
CA VAL A 640 -14.74 19.87 22.49
C VAL A 640 -14.46 19.17 21.16
N ALA A 641 -13.66 18.12 21.19
CA ALA A 641 -13.40 17.24 20.04
C ALA A 641 -14.42 16.07 20.04
N PRO A 642 -14.66 15.44 18.88
CA PRO A 642 -15.56 14.29 18.80
C PRO A 642 -15.21 13.21 19.84
N LEU A 643 -16.21 12.62 20.48
CA LEU A 643 -15.99 11.57 21.50
C LEU A 643 -15.18 10.38 20.96
N GLN A 644 -15.26 10.13 19.65
CA GLN A 644 -14.46 9.13 18.95
C GLN A 644 -12.95 9.37 19.13
N ASP A 645 -12.49 10.62 19.18
CA ASP A 645 -11.07 10.97 19.30
C ASP A 645 -10.45 10.45 20.60
N LYS A 646 -11.27 10.19 21.62
CA LYS A 646 -10.87 9.56 22.91
C LYS A 646 -10.21 8.21 22.72
N TYR A 647 -10.51 7.53 21.62
CA TYR A 647 -10.15 6.14 21.37
C TYR A 647 -9.33 5.94 20.09
N THR A 648 -8.76 7.02 19.56
CA THR A 648 -7.89 7.01 18.37
C THR A 648 -6.49 6.44 18.65
N GLY A 649 -6.06 6.46 19.91
CA GLY A 649 -4.81 5.87 20.38
C GLY A 649 -4.92 4.36 20.65
N ASN A 650 -3.81 3.76 21.10
CA ASN A 650 -3.80 2.38 21.57
C ASN A 650 -4.74 2.24 22.78
N LEU A 651 -5.73 1.35 22.71
CA LEU A 651 -6.73 1.10 23.74
C LEU A 651 -6.16 0.36 24.95
N ILE A 652 -4.96 -0.24 24.82
CA ILE A 652 -4.24 -0.87 25.93
C ILE A 652 -3.53 0.25 26.70
N ILE A 653 -4.20 0.84 27.69
CA ILE A 653 -3.69 1.94 28.54
C ILE A 653 -3.79 1.59 30.02
N ASN A 654 -2.80 2.07 30.78
CA ASN A 654 -2.56 1.87 32.20
C ASN A 654 -3.56 2.66 33.07
N ASP A 655 -4.56 2.00 33.65
CA ASP A 655 -5.52 2.59 34.61
C ASP A 655 -4.91 2.92 35.99
N ASN A 656 -3.69 3.49 36.02
CA ASN A 656 -3.12 4.13 37.22
C ASN A 656 -2.30 5.40 36.92
N TYR A 657 -2.60 6.10 35.81
CA TYR A 657 -2.21 7.51 35.52
C TYR A 657 -0.85 8.00 36.05
N THR A 658 0.20 7.19 35.95
CA THR A 658 1.59 7.62 36.19
C THR A 658 2.39 7.44 34.91
N PRO A 659 3.14 8.45 34.45
CA PRO A 659 3.97 8.31 33.25
C PRO A 659 5.06 7.24 33.46
N GLY A 660 5.20 6.27 32.53
CA GLY A 660 6.45 5.51 32.40
C GLY A 660 6.43 3.98 32.22
N ASN A 661 5.29 3.29 32.06
CA ASN A 661 5.29 1.84 31.82
C ASN A 661 4.44 1.45 30.59
N VAL A 662 5.07 0.80 29.62
CA VAL A 662 4.53 0.62 28.25
C VAL A 662 3.54 -0.55 28.12
N PHE A 663 3.41 -1.48 29.07
CA PHE A 663 2.65 -2.71 28.77
C PHE A 663 1.69 -3.30 29.82
N SER A 664 1.57 -2.82 31.06
CA SER A 664 0.61 -3.26 32.11
C SER A 664 0.12 -4.74 32.09
N ALA A 665 0.96 -5.67 31.66
CA ALA A 665 0.57 -7.05 31.38
C ALA A 665 0.46 -7.82 32.68
N TYR A 666 -0.50 -8.73 32.77
CA TYR A 666 -0.62 -9.64 33.92
C TYR A 666 -0.79 -11.08 33.47
N LYS A 667 -0.44 -12.01 34.36
CA LYS A 667 -0.48 -13.44 34.07
C LYS A 667 -1.90 -13.98 34.07
N ASN A 668 -2.20 -14.90 33.15
CA ASN A 668 -3.53 -15.50 33.06
C ASN A 668 -3.86 -16.49 34.19
N ALA A 669 -2.93 -17.39 34.51
CA ALA A 669 -3.03 -18.32 35.64
C ALA A 669 -1.63 -18.79 36.07
N GLY A 670 -1.42 -19.08 37.36
CA GLY A 670 -0.25 -19.83 37.85
C GLY A 670 1.03 -19.05 38.20
N THR A 671 2.12 -19.81 38.36
CA THR A 671 3.41 -19.43 39.00
C THR A 671 4.43 -18.75 38.08
N GLY A 672 4.07 -18.43 36.84
CA GLY A 672 4.96 -17.76 35.88
C GLY A 672 5.35 -16.32 36.28
N SER A 673 6.49 -15.87 35.75
CA SER A 673 7.05 -14.52 35.96
C SER A 673 6.95 -13.69 34.69
N ILE A 674 6.72 -12.38 34.86
CA ILE A 674 6.69 -11.39 33.78
C ILE A 674 7.87 -10.46 34.01
N ASN A 675 8.77 -10.41 33.04
CA ASN A 675 9.97 -9.60 33.08
C ASN A 675 9.94 -8.58 31.95
N LYS A 676 10.50 -7.39 32.22
CA LYS A 676 10.80 -6.40 31.19
C LYS A 676 12.25 -6.58 30.77
N MET A 677 12.52 -6.64 29.48
CA MET A 677 13.89 -6.70 28.97
C MET A 677 14.09 -5.77 27.77
N ILE A 678 15.31 -5.31 27.57
CA ILE A 678 15.69 -4.62 26.34
C ILE A 678 16.36 -5.64 25.43
N PHE A 679 15.81 -5.80 24.23
CA PHE A 679 16.34 -6.68 23.20
C PHE A 679 16.19 -5.97 21.86
N THR A 680 17.23 -6.02 21.01
CA THR A 680 17.29 -5.30 19.72
C THR A 680 16.93 -3.81 19.80
N ASN A 681 17.36 -3.12 20.89
CA ASN A 681 17.02 -1.72 21.20
C ASN A 681 15.52 -1.42 21.35
N LYS A 682 14.69 -2.45 21.58
CA LYS A 682 13.27 -2.32 21.92
C LYS A 682 12.99 -2.86 23.32
N GLU A 683 11.93 -2.38 23.95
CA GLU A 683 11.45 -2.91 25.22
C GLU A 683 10.48 -4.08 24.99
N TRP A 684 10.77 -5.23 25.56
CA TRP A 684 9.98 -6.44 25.43
C TRP A 684 9.37 -6.86 26.76
N VAL A 685 8.17 -7.42 26.70
CA VAL A 685 7.57 -8.21 27.78
C VAL A 685 7.94 -9.67 27.56
N ASP A 686 8.65 -10.26 28.52
CA ASP A 686 9.02 -11.67 28.52
C ASP A 686 8.23 -12.40 29.61
N TYR A 687 7.41 -13.38 29.22
CA TYR A 687 6.77 -14.29 30.16
C TYR A 687 7.52 -15.61 30.19
N MET A 688 7.78 -16.13 31.39
CA MET A 688 8.36 -17.45 31.57
C MET A 688 7.70 -18.22 32.72
N SER A 689 7.43 -19.50 32.48
CA SER A 689 6.92 -20.46 33.48
C SER A 689 7.54 -21.83 33.26
N SER A 690 8.12 -22.41 34.31
CA SER A 690 8.60 -23.80 34.34
C SER A 690 7.53 -24.78 34.83
N ALA A 691 6.32 -24.31 35.12
CA ALA A 691 5.22 -25.18 35.55
C ALA A 691 4.48 -25.73 34.33
N GLN A 692 4.17 -27.02 34.33
CA GLN A 692 3.28 -27.64 33.33
C GLN A 692 1.84 -27.38 33.76
N ALA A 693 1.20 -26.38 33.15
CA ALA A 693 -0.20 -26.05 33.38
C ALA A 693 -0.86 -25.59 32.07
N PRO A 694 -2.15 -25.87 31.85
CA PRO A 694 -2.88 -25.34 30.72
C PRO A 694 -3.17 -23.84 30.90
N TRP A 695 -3.44 -23.15 29.80
CA TRP A 695 -3.86 -21.74 29.74
C TRP A 695 -2.84 -20.74 30.32
N GLN A 696 -1.55 -21.04 30.23
CA GLN A 696 -0.47 -20.13 30.63
C GLN A 696 -0.22 -19.04 29.59
N GLY A 697 0.11 -17.82 30.03
CA GLY A 697 0.43 -16.70 29.13
C GLY A 697 0.12 -15.33 29.74
N LEU A 698 -0.08 -14.35 28.85
CA LEU A 698 -0.20 -12.92 29.16
C LEU A 698 -1.59 -12.36 28.86
N ASN A 699 -2.02 -11.42 29.68
CA ASN A 699 -3.30 -10.71 29.59
C ASN A 699 -3.12 -9.19 29.66
N TRP A 700 -4.03 -8.47 29.01
CA TRP A 700 -4.19 -7.02 29.07
C TRP A 700 -5.65 -6.64 29.26
N LYS A 701 -5.95 -5.76 30.22
CA LYS A 701 -7.28 -5.18 30.39
C LYS A 701 -7.45 -4.01 29.42
N VAL A 702 -8.62 -3.93 28.81
CA VAL A 702 -9.00 -2.89 27.85
C VAL A 702 -10.38 -2.36 28.23
N LYS A 703 -10.52 -1.05 28.43
CA LYS A 703 -11.83 -0.44 28.71
C LYS A 703 -12.77 -0.67 27.52
N ASN A 704 -14.05 -0.98 27.78
CA ASN A 704 -15.04 -1.14 26.72
C ASN A 704 -15.45 0.22 26.13
N PRO A 705 -15.04 0.58 24.88
CA PRO A 705 -15.35 1.87 24.28
C PRO A 705 -16.81 1.94 23.80
N ILE A 706 -17.48 0.79 23.60
CA ILE A 706 -18.88 0.73 23.13
C ILE A 706 -19.81 1.41 24.15
N SER A 707 -19.51 1.26 25.45
CA SER A 707 -20.31 1.88 26.51
C SER A 707 -20.30 3.40 26.47
N ASP A 708 -19.20 4.02 26.01
CA ASP A 708 -19.09 5.48 25.88
C ASP A 708 -19.62 5.95 24.50
N LEU A 709 -19.42 5.17 23.43
CA LEU A 709 -19.73 5.57 22.04
C LEU A 709 -21.14 5.18 21.55
N GLY A 710 -21.79 4.21 22.20
CA GLY A 710 -23.09 3.66 21.76
C GLY A 710 -23.04 2.92 20.41
N MET A 711 -21.86 2.76 19.81
CA MET A 711 -21.65 2.15 18.50
C MET A 711 -20.50 1.15 18.55
N LYS A 712 -20.59 0.15 17.67
CA LYS A 712 -19.60 -0.91 17.51
C LYS A 712 -18.67 -0.59 16.34
N TYR A 713 -17.38 -0.49 16.63
CA TYR A 713 -16.34 -0.39 15.61
C TYR A 713 -15.51 -1.68 15.58
N PRO A 714 -15.07 -2.14 14.40
CA PRO A 714 -14.03 -3.16 14.31
C PRO A 714 -12.77 -2.73 15.06
N LEU A 715 -12.01 -3.69 15.57
CA LEU A 715 -10.74 -3.47 16.25
C LEU A 715 -9.60 -4.03 15.41
N SER A 716 -8.45 -3.36 15.41
CA SER A 716 -7.20 -3.83 14.83
C SER A 716 -6.19 -4.05 15.95
N LEU A 717 -5.67 -5.26 16.05
CA LEU A 717 -4.65 -5.71 17.00
C LEU A 717 -3.35 -5.97 16.26
N SER A 718 -2.28 -5.28 16.63
CA SER A 718 -0.92 -5.53 16.13
C SER A 718 0.04 -5.84 17.28
N PHE A 719 0.99 -6.74 17.04
CA PHE A 719 2.10 -7.03 17.97
C PHE A 719 3.18 -7.87 17.29
N ILE A 720 4.41 -7.76 17.80
CA ILE A 720 5.50 -8.66 17.43
C ILE A 720 5.65 -9.72 18.52
N LEU A 721 5.71 -10.99 18.11
CA LEU A 721 5.83 -12.13 19.00
C LEU A 721 7.07 -12.96 18.68
N GLY A 722 7.79 -13.41 19.72
CA GLY A 722 8.85 -14.41 19.63
C GLY A 722 8.74 -15.46 20.74
N SER A 723 9.29 -16.65 20.48
CA SER A 723 9.36 -17.76 21.43
C SER A 723 10.65 -18.55 21.23
N ASP A 724 11.23 -19.06 22.31
CA ASP A 724 12.48 -19.84 22.25
C ASP A 724 12.26 -21.30 21.86
N ILE A 725 11.00 -21.76 21.88
CA ILE A 725 10.63 -23.11 21.47
C ILE A 725 9.40 -23.07 20.53
N GLU A 726 9.17 -24.17 19.83
CA GLU A 726 7.97 -24.37 19.01
C GLU A 726 6.75 -24.66 19.88
N ARG A 727 5.66 -23.92 19.67
CA ARG A 727 4.39 -24.13 20.39
C ARG A 727 3.21 -23.50 19.68
N THR A 728 2.02 -23.90 20.09
CA THR A 728 0.73 -23.33 19.67
C THR A 728 0.18 -22.41 20.74
N LEU A 729 -0.19 -21.18 20.34
CA LEU A 729 -0.79 -20.16 21.19
C LEU A 729 -2.15 -19.76 20.63
N SER A 730 -3.03 -19.33 21.53
CA SER A 730 -4.34 -18.76 21.20
C SER A 730 -4.34 -17.28 21.59
N VAL A 731 -4.73 -16.43 20.65
CA VAL A 731 -5.02 -15.01 20.87
C VAL A 731 -6.53 -14.90 21.06
N ASN A 732 -6.96 -14.49 22.25
CA ASN A 732 -8.36 -14.45 22.65
C ASN A 732 -8.76 -13.04 23.11
N PHE A 733 -10.03 -12.71 22.92
CA PHE A 733 -10.65 -11.48 23.38
C PHE A 733 -11.91 -11.82 24.19
N ILE A 734 -11.99 -11.34 25.43
CA ILE A 734 -12.98 -11.82 26.42
C ILE A 734 -13.63 -10.64 27.13
N GLY A 735 -14.97 -10.59 27.18
CA GLY A 735 -15.72 -9.59 27.95
C GLY A 735 -15.90 -9.96 29.42
N TYR A 736 -15.82 -8.96 30.30
CA TYR A 736 -16.05 -9.09 31.75
C TYR A 736 -17.10 -8.11 32.24
N ASP A 737 -17.89 -8.50 33.25
CA ASP A 737 -18.85 -7.61 33.92
C ASP A 737 -18.19 -6.71 34.98
N ALA A 738 -18.98 -5.83 35.62
CA ALA A 738 -18.48 -4.92 36.65
C ALA A 738 -18.01 -5.61 37.93
N SER A 739 -18.46 -6.84 38.19
CA SER A 739 -18.06 -7.68 39.32
C SER A 739 -16.81 -8.51 39.04
N GLY A 740 -16.29 -8.45 37.80
CA GLY A 740 -15.11 -9.20 37.37
C GLY A 740 -15.40 -10.63 36.90
N ASN A 741 -16.67 -10.99 36.64
CA ASN A 741 -17.02 -12.29 36.08
C ASN A 741 -16.92 -12.28 34.56
N ARG A 742 -16.52 -13.42 33.98
CA ARG A 742 -16.44 -13.60 32.52
C ARG A 742 -17.83 -13.72 31.90
N ILE A 743 -18.09 -12.92 30.87
CA ILE A 743 -19.36 -12.96 30.14
C ILE A 743 -19.35 -14.17 29.20
N GLY A 744 -20.36 -15.03 29.34
CA GLY A 744 -20.44 -16.31 28.61
C GLY A 744 -19.77 -17.49 29.31
N GLY A 745 -19.29 -17.33 30.56
CA GLY A 745 -18.68 -18.41 31.35
C GLY A 745 -17.32 -18.90 30.80
N ASP A 746 -16.89 -20.10 31.20
CA ASP A 746 -15.56 -20.66 30.87
C ASP A 746 -15.35 -20.91 29.37
N SER A 747 -16.43 -21.02 28.60
CA SER A 747 -16.41 -21.15 27.14
C SER A 747 -16.57 -19.82 26.40
N GLY A 748 -16.86 -18.72 27.10
CA GLY A 748 -17.25 -17.44 26.52
C GLY A 748 -16.07 -16.56 26.08
N GLY A 749 -15.15 -17.07 25.25
CA GLY A 749 -14.01 -16.30 24.74
C GLY A 749 -13.98 -16.28 23.22
N GLN A 750 -13.78 -15.10 22.62
CA GLN A 750 -13.63 -14.98 21.18
C GLN A 750 -12.17 -15.24 20.82
N THR A 751 -11.88 -16.41 20.24
CA THR A 751 -10.55 -16.69 19.66
C THR A 751 -10.38 -15.89 18.38
N LEU A 752 -9.37 -15.02 18.35
CA LEU A 752 -9.04 -14.18 17.20
C LEU A 752 -8.08 -14.88 16.25
N LYS A 753 -7.08 -15.60 16.79
CA LYS A 753 -6.07 -16.29 16.00
C LYS A 753 -5.39 -17.41 16.78
N THR A 754 -5.06 -18.49 16.09
CA THR A 754 -4.12 -19.51 16.58
C THR A 754 -2.75 -19.26 15.96
N ILE A 755 -1.71 -19.20 16.79
CA ILE A 755 -0.34 -18.91 16.39
C ILE A 755 0.54 -20.13 16.62
N HIS A 756 1.24 -20.57 15.58
CA HIS A 756 2.32 -21.54 15.69
C HIS A 756 3.66 -20.82 15.66
N THR A 757 4.39 -20.88 16.77
CA THR A 757 5.71 -20.24 16.89
C THR A 757 6.81 -21.18 16.42
N GLN A 758 7.90 -20.62 15.90
CA GLN A 758 9.14 -21.34 15.66
C GLN A 758 10.22 -20.80 16.61
N PRO A 759 11.14 -21.65 17.10
CA PRO A 759 12.23 -21.22 17.96
C PRO A 759 12.99 -20.03 17.36
N TRP A 760 13.14 -18.96 18.13
CA TRP A 760 13.92 -17.75 17.79
C TRP A 760 13.42 -16.98 16.56
N LYS A 761 12.21 -17.25 16.08
CA LYS A 761 11.58 -16.49 15.01
C LYS A 761 10.64 -15.44 15.59
N PHE A 762 10.92 -14.18 15.27
CA PHE A 762 10.07 -13.04 15.62
C PHE A 762 9.16 -12.72 14.44
N VAL A 763 7.86 -12.67 14.68
CA VAL A 763 6.85 -12.46 13.63
C VAL A 763 5.93 -11.31 14.04
N ASP A 764 5.66 -10.43 13.09
CA ASP A 764 4.66 -9.38 13.20
C ASP A 764 3.27 -9.95 12.90
N TYR A 765 2.32 -9.70 13.79
CA TYR A 765 0.93 -10.10 13.67
C TYR A 765 0.06 -8.86 13.59
N ASN A 766 -0.77 -8.78 12.55
CA ASN A 766 -1.83 -7.80 12.40
C ASN A 766 -3.16 -8.56 12.27
N ILE A 767 -4.12 -8.26 13.13
CA ILE A 767 -5.40 -8.98 13.27
C ILE A 767 -6.54 -7.96 13.34
N GLU A 768 -7.44 -7.99 12.38
CA GLU A 768 -8.68 -7.21 12.43
C GLU A 768 -9.85 -8.09 12.85
N PHE A 769 -10.70 -7.59 13.75
CA PHE A 769 -11.84 -8.35 14.24
C PHE A 769 -13.01 -7.48 14.69
N ASN A 770 -14.22 -8.02 14.55
CA ASN A 770 -15.42 -7.44 15.15
C ASN A 770 -15.59 -8.01 16.56
N ILE A 771 -15.94 -7.17 17.52
CA ILE A 771 -16.26 -7.60 18.89
C ILE A 771 -17.50 -8.52 18.85
N ASN A 772 -17.50 -9.64 19.56
CA ASN A 772 -18.70 -10.48 19.66
C ASN A 772 -19.86 -9.70 20.32
N ASP A 773 -21.09 -9.81 19.80
CA ASP A 773 -22.25 -9.08 20.32
C ASP A 773 -22.55 -9.41 21.79
N LEU A 774 -22.16 -10.59 22.25
CA LEU A 774 -22.21 -11.00 23.65
C LEU A 774 -21.46 -10.04 24.59
N TYR A 775 -20.40 -9.39 24.12
CA TYR A 775 -19.55 -8.54 24.94
C TYR A 775 -19.89 -7.04 24.88
N ILE A 776 -20.94 -6.65 24.14
CA ILE A 776 -21.36 -5.25 24.00
C ILE A 776 -21.57 -4.58 25.36
N ASN A 777 -22.20 -5.29 26.29
CA ASN A 777 -22.51 -4.80 27.64
C ASN A 777 -21.42 -5.11 28.67
N SER A 778 -20.23 -5.53 28.23
CA SER A 778 -19.10 -5.76 29.13
C SER A 778 -18.62 -4.46 29.78
N LYS A 779 -18.11 -4.53 31.01
CA LYS A 779 -17.46 -3.38 31.65
C LYS A 779 -16.07 -3.13 31.07
N TYR A 780 -15.34 -4.20 30.78
CA TYR A 780 -14.03 -4.17 30.15
C TYR A 780 -13.80 -5.48 29.39
N PHE A 781 -12.81 -5.47 28.50
CA PHE A 781 -12.32 -6.65 27.81
C PHE A 781 -10.96 -7.08 28.37
N VAL A 782 -10.63 -8.33 28.15
CA VAL A 782 -9.29 -8.87 28.36
C VAL A 782 -8.80 -9.43 27.03
N LEU A 783 -7.71 -8.86 26.52
CA LEU A 783 -6.90 -9.46 25.48
C LEU A 783 -5.97 -10.49 26.13
N GLN A 784 -5.94 -11.70 25.59
CA GLN A 784 -5.22 -12.82 26.15
C GLN A 784 -4.39 -13.50 25.06
N ILE A 785 -3.11 -13.76 25.33
CA ILE A 785 -2.21 -14.56 24.48
C ILE A 785 -1.70 -15.72 25.34
N VAL A 786 -2.24 -16.92 25.12
CA VAL A 786 -2.05 -18.07 26.01
C VAL A 786 -1.82 -19.37 25.27
N GLN A 787 -1.10 -20.29 25.91
CA GLN A 787 -0.98 -21.68 25.50
C GLN A 787 -2.03 -22.52 26.22
N ALA A 788 -2.93 -23.18 25.48
CA ALA A 788 -3.94 -24.06 26.07
C ALA A 788 -3.34 -25.38 26.58
N ASP A 789 -2.27 -25.87 25.94
CA ASP A 789 -1.62 -27.13 26.28
C ASP A 789 -1.03 -27.13 27.71
N ASN A 790 -1.14 -28.29 28.37
CA ASN A 790 -0.53 -28.56 29.68
C ASN A 790 0.99 -28.78 29.55
N LYS A 791 1.73 -27.74 29.17
CA LYS A 791 3.18 -27.76 28.95
C LYS A 791 3.82 -26.49 29.53
N GLU A 792 5.12 -26.55 29.77
CA GLU A 792 5.90 -25.41 30.25
C GLU A 792 5.90 -24.27 29.21
N LEU A 793 5.92 -23.03 29.70
CA LEU A 793 5.96 -21.84 28.86
C LEU A 793 7.27 -21.06 29.04
N ALA A 794 8.36 -21.60 28.49
CA ALA A 794 9.69 -20.97 28.53
C ALA A 794 9.81 -19.81 27.51
N HIS A 795 9.91 -18.57 27.99
CA HIS A 795 10.14 -17.34 27.20
C HIS A 795 9.17 -17.10 26.03
N LEU A 796 8.10 -16.38 26.33
CA LEU A 796 7.19 -15.77 25.36
C LEU A 796 7.41 -14.26 25.36
N ARG A 797 7.91 -13.73 24.24
CA ARG A 797 8.33 -12.33 24.10
C ARG A 797 7.39 -11.54 23.22
N ILE A 798 6.92 -10.41 23.72
CA ILE A 798 6.01 -9.50 23.01
C ILE A 798 6.54 -8.08 23.05
N THR A 799 6.50 -7.39 21.91
CA THR A 799 6.74 -5.94 21.78
C THR A 799 5.73 -5.34 20.80
N ASP A 800 5.67 -4.02 20.75
CA ASP A 800 4.89 -3.24 19.77
C ASP A 800 3.40 -3.62 19.79
N LEU A 801 2.89 -3.99 20.98
CA LEU A 801 1.50 -4.38 21.18
C LEU A 801 0.59 -3.16 21.12
N GLU A 802 -0.30 -3.16 20.15
CA GLU A 802 -1.26 -2.09 19.91
C GLU A 802 -2.65 -2.65 19.57
N LEU A 803 -3.67 -2.13 20.23
CA LEU A 803 -5.06 -2.41 19.93
C LEU A 803 -5.75 -1.09 19.61
N LYS A 804 -6.28 -0.92 18.41
CA LYS A 804 -6.93 0.31 17.95
C LYS A 804 -8.35 0.03 17.52
N MET A 805 -9.21 1.04 17.64
CA MET A 805 -10.47 1.04 16.91
C MET A 805 -10.22 1.37 15.44
N ASN A 806 -10.74 0.54 14.55
CA ASN A 806 -10.74 0.78 13.13
C ASN A 806 -12.07 1.42 12.72
N TYR A 807 -12.07 2.75 12.65
CA TYR A 807 -13.23 3.54 12.23
C TYR A 807 -13.59 3.35 10.73
N SER A 808 -12.77 2.61 9.96
CA SER A 808 -12.81 2.62 8.49
C SER A 808 -13.90 1.79 7.82
N LEU A 809 -14.86 1.20 8.56
CA LEU A 809 -15.88 0.34 7.94
C LEU A 809 -17.34 0.74 8.15
N GLN A 810 -17.66 1.86 8.81
CA GLN A 810 -19.04 2.39 8.81
C GLN A 810 -19.17 3.92 8.77
N ASP A 811 -18.06 4.66 8.78
CA ASP A 811 -18.14 6.10 8.85
C ASP A 811 -18.30 6.75 7.46
N ASN A 812 -19.53 7.14 7.13
CA ASN A 812 -19.79 8.04 6.00
C ASN A 812 -18.99 9.36 6.10
N SER A 813 -18.45 9.72 7.28
CA SER A 813 -17.58 10.89 7.44
C SER A 813 -16.19 10.72 6.81
N LEU A 814 -15.59 9.51 6.83
CA LEU A 814 -14.30 9.24 6.18
C LEU A 814 -14.40 9.37 4.65
N SER A 815 -15.56 9.07 4.07
CA SER A 815 -15.80 9.24 2.63
C SER A 815 -15.81 10.70 2.18
N SER A 816 -15.94 11.65 3.12
CA SER A 816 -16.08 13.09 2.83
C SER A 816 -14.79 13.89 3.01
N ASP A 817 -13.86 13.46 3.86
CA ASP A 817 -12.60 14.16 4.13
C ASP A 817 -11.41 13.47 3.45
N ILE A 818 -10.91 14.10 2.38
CA ILE A 818 -9.80 13.58 1.58
C ILE A 818 -8.47 13.51 2.36
N SER A 819 -8.29 14.33 3.42
CA SER A 819 -7.06 14.31 4.22
C SER A 819 -7.01 13.09 5.13
N LYS A 820 -8.17 12.68 5.67
CA LYS A 820 -8.27 11.42 6.44
C LYS A 820 -8.09 10.20 5.54
N LEU A 821 -8.59 10.24 4.31
CA LEU A 821 -8.33 9.18 3.32
C LEU A 821 -6.83 9.05 3.02
N GLU A 822 -6.14 10.17 2.78
CA GLU A 822 -4.69 10.16 2.54
C GLU A 822 -3.93 9.55 3.73
N GLN A 823 -4.30 9.90 4.96
CA GLN A 823 -3.70 9.32 6.16
C GLN A 823 -3.98 7.82 6.29
N LYS A 824 -5.20 7.37 5.99
CA LYS A 824 -5.56 5.94 6.01
C LYS A 824 -4.69 5.14 5.04
N TYR A 825 -4.64 5.59 3.79
CA TYR A 825 -4.00 4.84 2.71
C TYR A 825 -2.49 5.08 2.64
N ASN A 826 -1.98 6.14 3.28
CA ASN A 826 -0.60 6.61 3.15
C ASN A 826 -0.15 6.74 1.68
N LEU A 827 -1.10 7.12 0.82
CA LEU A 827 -0.94 7.29 -0.62
C LEU A 827 -1.72 8.53 -1.07
N PRO A 828 -1.32 9.18 -2.17
CA PRO A 828 -2.09 10.26 -2.74
C PRO A 828 -3.52 9.82 -3.07
N ILE A 829 -4.49 10.70 -2.81
CA ILE A 829 -5.91 10.43 -3.05
C ILE A 829 -6.40 11.24 -4.24
N MET A 830 -7.11 10.57 -5.15
CA MET A 830 -7.87 11.20 -6.21
C MET A 830 -9.36 10.91 -6.01
N ARG A 831 -10.17 11.96 -5.85
CA ARG A 831 -11.62 11.88 -5.80
C ARG A 831 -12.21 12.48 -7.06
N ILE A 832 -13.21 11.81 -7.60
CA ILE A 832 -13.97 12.25 -8.76
C ILE A 832 -15.45 12.21 -8.40
N THR A 833 -16.17 13.28 -8.73
CA THR A 833 -17.60 13.39 -8.45
C THR A 833 -18.35 13.88 -9.69
N GLY A 834 -19.36 13.14 -10.11
CA GLY A 834 -20.22 13.48 -11.24
C GLY A 834 -20.95 12.27 -11.81
N ASP A 835 -21.91 12.50 -12.72
CA ASP A 835 -22.70 11.43 -13.33
C ASP A 835 -21.87 10.63 -14.35
N THR A 836 -21.56 9.38 -14.01
CA THR A 836 -20.79 8.46 -14.85
C THR A 836 -21.67 7.57 -15.73
N ASN A 837 -23.00 7.73 -15.72
CA ASN A 837 -23.92 6.86 -16.45
C ASN A 837 -23.70 6.94 -17.97
N GLY A 838 -23.58 5.78 -18.61
CA GLY A 838 -23.35 5.67 -20.05
C GLY A 838 -21.96 6.16 -20.51
N MET A 839 -21.00 6.33 -19.60
CA MET A 839 -19.61 6.61 -19.97
C MET A 839 -19.00 5.43 -20.76
N THR A 840 -18.25 5.75 -21.81
CA THR A 840 -17.52 4.78 -22.64
C THR A 840 -16.16 5.35 -23.03
N HIS A 841 -15.42 4.67 -23.92
CA HIS A 841 -14.19 5.24 -24.50
C HIS A 841 -14.47 6.51 -25.32
N ASP A 842 -15.63 6.57 -25.98
CA ASP A 842 -16.00 7.68 -26.87
C ASP A 842 -16.88 8.73 -26.17
N ASN A 843 -17.62 8.32 -25.13
CA ASN A 843 -18.52 9.19 -24.39
C ASN A 843 -17.91 9.68 -23.07
N ALA A 844 -17.38 10.90 -23.07
CA ALA A 844 -16.85 11.56 -21.88
C ALA A 844 -17.95 12.18 -21.02
N LYS A 845 -17.70 12.26 -19.71
CA LYS A 845 -18.64 12.81 -18.71
C LYS A 845 -18.01 13.96 -17.93
N ASN A 846 -18.83 14.96 -17.65
CA ASN A 846 -18.44 16.12 -16.86
C ASN A 846 -18.35 15.73 -15.38
N ILE A 847 -17.24 16.07 -14.74
CA ILE A 847 -16.95 15.76 -13.35
C ILE A 847 -16.29 16.94 -12.64
N THR A 848 -16.31 16.89 -11.32
CA THR A 848 -15.37 17.61 -10.47
C THR A 848 -14.34 16.63 -9.93
N TYR A 849 -13.15 17.13 -9.60
CA TYR A 849 -12.11 16.32 -8.99
C TYR A 849 -11.47 17.03 -7.80
N GLN A 850 -10.93 16.22 -6.89
CA GLN A 850 -10.04 16.63 -5.81
C GLN A 850 -8.83 15.71 -5.79
N PHE A 851 -7.64 16.27 -5.64
CA PHE A 851 -6.39 15.55 -5.53
C PHE A 851 -5.64 16.00 -4.27
N LYS A 852 -5.16 15.05 -3.49
CA LYS A 852 -4.42 15.28 -2.24
C LYS A 852 -3.14 14.46 -2.23
N ASN A 853 -2.01 15.13 -1.98
CA ASN A 853 -0.69 14.52 -1.81
C ASN A 853 0.17 15.37 -0.85
N GLY A 854 0.24 14.97 0.42
CA GLY A 854 0.83 15.70 1.53
C GLY A 854 0.26 17.10 1.64
N ARG A 855 1.12 18.12 1.44
CA ARG A 855 0.68 19.53 1.47
C ARG A 855 -0.01 19.98 0.18
N THR A 856 0.07 19.19 -0.88
CA THR A 856 -0.57 19.51 -2.17
C THR A 856 -2.04 19.15 -2.10
N TYR A 857 -2.90 20.14 -2.32
CA TYR A 857 -4.33 19.95 -2.51
C TYR A 857 -4.77 20.72 -3.76
N LEU A 858 -5.45 20.04 -4.66
CA LEU A 858 -5.96 20.59 -5.90
C LEU A 858 -7.42 20.17 -6.07
N GLU A 859 -8.26 21.08 -6.56
CA GLU A 859 -9.62 20.77 -6.95
C GLU A 859 -10.00 21.52 -8.22
N GLY A 860 -11.00 21.00 -8.93
CA GLY A 860 -11.50 21.67 -10.13
C GLY A 860 -12.49 20.85 -10.93
N HIS A 861 -12.72 21.31 -12.17
CA HIS A 861 -13.62 20.67 -13.13
C HIS A 861 -12.84 19.89 -14.18
N GLY A 862 -13.48 18.88 -14.74
CA GLY A 862 -12.90 18.12 -15.84
C GLY A 862 -13.91 17.24 -16.55
N THR A 863 -13.41 16.53 -17.55
CA THR A 863 -14.13 15.43 -18.18
C THR A 863 -13.38 14.11 -17.96
N ILE A 864 -14.13 13.04 -17.80
CA ILE A 864 -13.60 11.69 -17.62
C ILE A 864 -14.24 10.73 -18.62
N LYS A 865 -13.45 9.81 -19.16
CA LYS A 865 -13.93 8.72 -20.03
C LYS A 865 -13.12 7.45 -19.80
N TRP A 866 -13.62 6.30 -20.25
CA TRP A 866 -12.81 5.08 -20.22
C TRP A 866 -11.57 5.23 -21.10
N GLN A 867 -10.47 4.62 -20.66
CA GLN A 867 -9.20 4.66 -21.37
C GLN A 867 -8.71 3.25 -21.69
N GLY A 868 -8.14 3.13 -22.89
CA GLY A 868 -7.52 1.91 -23.39
C GLY A 868 -8.39 1.21 -24.42
N SER A 869 -7.79 0.24 -25.13
CA SER A 869 -8.45 -0.51 -26.21
C SER A 869 -8.81 -1.92 -25.72
N SER A 870 -7.84 -2.81 -25.54
CA SER A 870 -8.09 -4.14 -24.96
C SER A 870 -8.46 -4.02 -23.47
N SER A 871 -7.80 -3.14 -22.73
CA SER A 871 -8.02 -2.97 -21.29
C SER A 871 -9.41 -2.44 -20.93
N SER A 872 -10.14 -1.81 -21.86
CA SER A 872 -11.52 -1.38 -21.60
C SER A 872 -12.49 -2.56 -21.44
N THR A 873 -12.08 -3.76 -21.85
CA THR A 873 -12.85 -5.00 -21.68
C THR A 873 -12.62 -5.66 -20.31
N LEU A 874 -11.55 -5.30 -19.60
CA LEU A 874 -11.20 -5.86 -18.28
C LEU A 874 -12.19 -5.35 -17.22
N ALA A 875 -12.38 -6.10 -16.13
CA ALA A 875 -13.37 -5.77 -15.09
C ALA A 875 -13.16 -4.35 -14.54
N LYS A 876 -11.93 -4.06 -14.10
CA LYS A 876 -11.48 -2.75 -13.64
C LYS A 876 -11.14 -1.84 -14.82
N LYS A 877 -11.73 -0.64 -14.85
CA LYS A 877 -11.57 0.32 -15.97
C LYS A 877 -10.45 1.32 -15.69
N GLY A 878 -9.62 1.59 -16.70
CA GLY A 878 -8.75 2.77 -16.72
C GLY A 878 -9.52 4.02 -17.16
N TYR A 879 -9.06 5.20 -16.73
CA TYR A 879 -9.75 6.46 -17.04
C TYR A 879 -8.81 7.49 -17.66
N ARG A 880 -9.33 8.27 -18.60
CA ARG A 880 -8.69 9.49 -19.09
C ARG A 880 -9.37 10.69 -18.46
N LEU A 881 -8.62 11.44 -17.67
CA LEU A 881 -9.03 12.69 -17.05
C LEU A 881 -8.54 13.86 -17.89
N LYS A 882 -9.45 14.75 -18.30
CA LYS A 882 -9.10 16.05 -18.88
C LYS A 882 -9.56 17.17 -17.95
N THR A 883 -8.65 17.98 -17.44
CA THR A 883 -9.00 19.10 -16.56
C THR A 883 -9.43 20.32 -17.38
N THR A 884 -10.52 20.94 -16.97
CA THR A 884 -11.18 22.03 -17.69
C THR A 884 -11.46 23.20 -16.74
N GLN A 885 -11.84 24.33 -17.31
CA GLN A 885 -12.54 25.38 -16.57
C GLN A 885 -13.96 24.88 -16.23
N ALA A 886 -14.70 25.66 -15.43
CA ALA A 886 -16.07 25.32 -15.03
C ALA A 886 -17.07 25.18 -16.21
N ASP A 887 -16.70 25.67 -17.40
CA ASP A 887 -17.48 25.54 -18.63
C ASP A 887 -17.33 24.17 -19.32
N TYR A 888 -16.43 23.30 -18.87
CA TYR A 888 -16.10 21.98 -19.46
C TYR A 888 -15.55 22.00 -20.90
N ASP A 889 -15.46 23.18 -21.51
CA ASP A 889 -15.00 23.36 -22.89
C ASP A 889 -13.53 23.77 -22.94
N LYS A 890 -13.10 24.64 -22.01
CA LYS A 890 -11.74 25.20 -22.03
C LYS A 890 -10.78 24.36 -21.19
N LYS A 891 -9.65 24.00 -21.79
CA LYS A 891 -8.54 23.29 -21.13
C LYS A 891 -8.05 24.08 -19.91
N ASN A 892 -7.88 23.42 -18.77
CA ASN A 892 -7.25 24.00 -17.58
C ASN A 892 -5.95 23.24 -17.27
N LYS A 893 -4.80 23.84 -17.58
CA LYS A 893 -3.50 23.20 -17.36
C LYS A 893 -3.05 23.37 -15.89
N ILE A 894 -2.95 22.26 -15.16
CA ILE A 894 -2.53 22.21 -13.77
C ILE A 894 -1.17 21.50 -13.61
N ARG A 895 -0.46 21.78 -12.52
CA ARG A 895 0.75 21.04 -12.16
C ARG A 895 0.42 20.12 -10.98
N ILE A 896 0.41 18.82 -11.21
CA ILE A 896 0.09 17.81 -10.19
C ILE A 896 1.25 17.59 -9.21
N GLN A 897 2.49 17.57 -9.72
CA GLN A 897 3.70 17.48 -8.90
C GLN A 897 4.82 18.40 -9.42
N PRO A 898 5.80 18.79 -8.56
CA PRO A 898 6.81 19.77 -8.92
C PRO A 898 7.71 19.40 -10.11
N SER A 899 7.94 18.11 -10.34
CA SER A 899 8.78 17.58 -11.42
C SER A 899 8.12 17.67 -12.80
N TRP A 900 6.80 17.95 -12.88
CA TRP A 900 6.06 18.00 -14.13
C TRP A 900 5.79 19.42 -14.63
N GLN A 901 5.68 19.55 -15.95
CA GLN A 901 5.05 20.71 -16.57
C GLN A 901 3.55 20.76 -16.26
N LYS A 902 2.91 21.88 -16.64
CA LYS A 902 1.46 22.03 -16.47
C LYS A 902 0.73 21.28 -17.60
N HIS A 903 -0.12 20.33 -17.23
CA HIS A 903 -0.88 19.49 -18.15
C HIS A 903 -2.39 19.61 -17.92
N HIS A 904 -3.18 19.22 -18.91
CA HIS A 904 -4.64 19.19 -18.79
C HIS A 904 -5.24 17.83 -19.13
N LYS A 905 -4.41 16.83 -19.45
CA LYS A 905 -4.79 15.49 -19.88
C LYS A 905 -3.94 14.54 -19.02
N TYR A 906 -4.57 13.57 -18.39
CA TYR A 906 -3.96 12.58 -17.50
C TYR A 906 -4.62 11.23 -17.70
N ASN A 907 -3.91 10.13 -17.42
CA ASN A 907 -4.48 8.80 -17.41
C ASN A 907 -4.42 8.23 -15.99
N LEU A 908 -5.55 7.78 -15.47
CA LEU A 908 -5.64 6.98 -14.25
C LEU A 908 -5.64 5.51 -14.70
N LYS A 909 -4.46 4.90 -14.73
CA LYS A 909 -4.26 3.54 -15.26
C LYS A 909 -4.57 2.52 -14.16
N ALA A 910 -5.48 1.60 -14.46
CA ALA A 910 -5.94 0.56 -13.54
C ALA A 910 -4.92 -0.57 -13.36
N TYR A 911 -4.16 -0.88 -14.42
CA TYR A 911 -3.18 -1.97 -14.46
C TYR A 911 -3.69 -3.31 -13.93
N TYR A 912 -4.95 -3.64 -14.23
CA TYR A 912 -5.56 -4.92 -13.87
C TYR A 912 -4.76 -6.14 -14.37
N ASN A 913 -4.00 -5.96 -15.46
CA ASN A 913 -3.10 -6.93 -16.04
C ASN A 913 -1.72 -6.99 -15.38
N ASP A 914 -1.35 -6.08 -14.47
CA ASP A 914 -0.03 -6.04 -13.82
C ASP A 914 -0.20 -6.13 -12.30
N GLY A 915 0.13 -7.30 -11.73
CA GLY A 915 -0.06 -7.60 -10.31
C GLY A 915 0.73 -6.70 -9.35
N MET A 916 1.67 -5.89 -9.86
CA MET A 916 2.43 -4.90 -9.09
C MET A 916 2.01 -3.45 -9.36
N LEU A 917 1.12 -3.20 -10.32
CA LEU A 917 0.66 -1.87 -10.77
C LEU A 917 1.79 -0.86 -11.02
N SER A 918 2.92 -1.34 -11.54
CA SER A 918 4.21 -0.64 -11.51
C SER A 918 5.02 -0.70 -12.80
N ARG A 919 4.73 -1.64 -13.71
CA ARG A 919 5.61 -1.94 -14.85
C ARG A 919 5.80 -0.78 -15.80
N ASP A 920 4.72 -0.21 -16.31
CA ASP A 920 4.75 0.87 -17.29
C ASP A 920 5.53 2.12 -16.83
N PRO A 921 5.24 2.75 -15.67
CA PRO A 921 6.00 3.92 -15.22
C PRO A 921 7.47 3.62 -14.91
N ILE A 922 7.80 2.44 -14.38
CA ILE A 922 9.20 2.07 -14.13
C ILE A 922 9.94 1.87 -15.46
N SER A 923 9.35 1.13 -16.40
CA SER A 923 9.91 0.87 -17.72
C SER A 923 10.09 2.16 -18.52
N ALA A 924 9.12 3.07 -18.45
CA ALA A 924 9.21 4.40 -19.07
C ALA A 924 10.34 5.24 -18.47
N ASN A 925 10.49 5.25 -17.15
CA ASN A 925 11.58 5.96 -16.46
C ASN A 925 12.97 5.40 -16.79
N ILE A 926 13.11 4.09 -17.01
CA ILE A 926 14.35 3.51 -17.53
C ILE A 926 14.66 4.05 -18.94
N GLY A 927 13.67 4.10 -19.82
CA GLY A 927 13.80 4.70 -21.16
C GLY A 927 14.19 6.19 -21.12
N GLY A 928 13.58 6.95 -20.21
CA GLY A 928 13.93 8.34 -19.94
C GLY A 928 15.38 8.51 -19.49
N GLN A 929 15.88 7.67 -18.59
CA GLN A 929 17.28 7.69 -18.14
C GLN A 929 18.27 7.31 -19.23
N VAL A 930 17.95 6.32 -20.07
CA VAL A 930 18.77 6.00 -21.25
C VAL A 930 18.86 7.22 -22.16
N SER A 931 17.72 7.89 -22.42
CA SER A 931 17.69 9.11 -23.23
C SER A 931 18.51 10.23 -22.59
N ALA A 932 18.37 10.46 -21.27
CA ALA A 932 19.11 11.48 -20.53
C ALA A 932 20.63 11.34 -20.62
N SER A 933 21.14 10.11 -20.81
CA SER A 933 22.58 9.86 -20.98
C SER A 933 23.11 10.20 -22.39
N ARG A 934 22.26 10.68 -23.31
CA ARG A 934 22.68 11.09 -24.66
C ARG A 934 23.04 12.59 -24.70
N PRO A 935 24.19 12.95 -25.27
CA PRO A 935 24.55 14.36 -25.47
C PRO A 935 23.83 15.02 -26.66
N THR A 936 23.14 14.27 -27.52
CA THR A 936 22.65 14.73 -28.83
C THR A 936 21.14 14.53 -29.04
N LEU A 937 20.32 14.72 -28.00
CA LEU A 937 18.86 14.68 -28.16
C LEU A 937 18.31 15.96 -28.81
N PRO A 938 17.20 15.87 -29.58
CA PRO A 938 16.41 17.03 -29.97
C PRO A 938 16.05 17.89 -28.76
N ARG A 939 16.20 19.22 -28.90
CA ARG A 939 15.97 20.16 -27.79
C ARG A 939 14.54 20.10 -27.26
N ASP A 940 13.56 19.84 -28.13
CA ASP A 940 12.17 19.71 -27.73
C ASP A 940 11.95 18.50 -26.80
N LEU A 941 12.59 17.36 -27.08
CA LEU A 941 12.52 16.18 -26.20
C LEU A 941 13.20 16.43 -24.85
N ILE A 942 14.29 17.21 -24.81
CA ILE A 942 14.93 17.59 -23.53
C ILE A 942 13.99 18.44 -22.66
N HIS A 943 13.12 19.24 -23.28
CA HIS A 943 12.14 20.07 -22.58
C HIS A 943 10.83 19.35 -22.28
N GLU A 944 10.62 18.14 -22.81
CA GLU A 944 9.43 17.33 -22.52
C GLU A 944 9.60 16.61 -21.18
N ASP A 945 8.49 16.41 -20.45
CA ASP A 945 8.53 15.61 -19.22
C ASP A 945 9.02 14.19 -19.56
N ASN A 946 9.95 13.69 -18.75
CA ASN A 946 10.60 12.38 -18.93
C ASN A 946 11.10 12.11 -20.37
N PHE A 947 11.60 13.13 -21.06
CA PHE A 947 12.09 13.02 -22.45
C PHE A 947 11.06 12.48 -23.46
N GLY A 948 9.76 12.65 -23.18
CA GLY A 948 8.67 12.17 -24.01
C GLY A 948 8.16 10.76 -23.66
N TYR A 949 8.77 10.11 -22.68
CA TYR A 949 8.19 8.93 -22.03
C TYR A 949 7.08 9.34 -21.05
N ILE A 950 6.20 8.40 -20.69
CA ILE A 950 5.23 8.65 -19.60
C ILE A 950 5.95 8.70 -18.25
N ASP A 951 5.36 9.37 -17.28
CA ASP A 951 5.75 9.30 -15.88
C ASP A 951 4.49 9.19 -15.01
N GLY A 952 4.59 8.60 -13.83
CA GLY A 952 3.43 8.40 -12.96
C GLY A 952 3.75 7.81 -11.60
N PHE A 953 2.78 7.92 -10.69
CA PHE A 953 2.89 7.51 -9.28
C PHE A 953 1.59 6.84 -8.80
N PRO A 954 1.66 5.95 -7.79
CA PRO A 954 0.47 5.26 -7.29
C PRO A 954 -0.46 6.23 -6.56
N ILE A 955 -1.76 6.00 -6.69
CA ILE A 955 -2.84 6.73 -6.01
C ILE A 955 -3.91 5.75 -5.54
N VAL A 956 -4.75 6.21 -4.62
CA VAL A 956 -6.06 5.60 -4.37
C VAL A 956 -7.15 6.43 -5.06
N LEU A 957 -8.04 5.76 -5.78
CA LEU A 957 -9.12 6.41 -6.54
C LEU A 957 -10.47 6.21 -5.85
N PHE A 958 -11.24 7.29 -5.77
CA PHE A 958 -12.66 7.28 -5.42
C PHE A 958 -13.48 7.95 -6.53
N ILE A 959 -14.58 7.31 -6.92
CA ILE A 959 -15.56 7.88 -7.85
C ILE A 959 -16.92 7.90 -7.16
N ASN A 960 -17.55 9.06 -7.04
CA ASN A 960 -18.82 9.24 -6.34
C ASN A 960 -18.81 8.65 -4.92
N ASN A 961 -17.72 8.92 -4.19
CA ASN A 961 -17.42 8.39 -2.84
C ASN A 961 -17.29 6.87 -2.75
N GLN A 962 -17.27 6.16 -3.89
CA GLN A 962 -17.01 4.72 -3.93
C GLN A 962 -15.52 4.47 -4.16
N TYR A 963 -14.90 3.69 -3.26
CA TYR A 963 -13.53 3.22 -3.41
C TYR A 963 -13.40 2.39 -4.70
N GLN A 964 -12.46 2.75 -5.55
CA GLN A 964 -12.18 2.07 -6.82
C GLN A 964 -10.88 1.26 -6.77
N GLY A 965 -10.15 1.27 -5.66
CA GLY A 965 -8.85 0.60 -5.56
C GLY A 965 -7.65 1.48 -5.91
N LEU A 966 -6.52 0.80 -6.11
CA LEU A 966 -5.23 1.35 -6.48
C LEU A 966 -5.19 1.71 -7.96
N TYR A 967 -4.63 2.86 -8.29
CA TYR A 967 -4.39 3.29 -9.67
C TYR A 967 -2.99 3.86 -9.79
N SER A 968 -2.48 3.96 -11.01
CA SER A 968 -1.33 4.81 -11.31
C SER A 968 -1.81 6.10 -11.97
N PHE A 969 -1.48 7.24 -11.38
CA PHE A 969 -1.71 8.56 -11.97
C PHE A 969 -0.56 8.86 -12.92
N ASN A 970 -0.84 8.83 -14.22
CA ASN A 970 0.17 8.99 -15.25
C ASN A 970 -0.04 10.24 -16.10
N LEU A 971 1.07 10.83 -16.52
CA LEU A 971 1.09 11.64 -17.73
C LEU A 971 0.68 10.77 -18.93
N PRO A 972 -0.12 11.31 -19.87
CA PRO A 972 -0.29 10.68 -21.16
C PRO A 972 1.00 10.82 -21.96
N ARG A 973 1.09 10.08 -23.06
CA ARG A 973 2.04 10.40 -24.13
C ARG A 973 1.94 11.89 -24.52
N PRO A 974 3.06 12.55 -24.87
CA PRO A 974 3.03 13.87 -25.47
C PRO A 974 2.19 13.92 -26.76
N GLU A 975 1.72 15.12 -27.10
CA GLU A 975 1.04 15.42 -28.37
C GLU A 975 2.04 15.61 -29.53
N PHE A 976 3.34 15.73 -29.22
CA PHE A 976 4.43 15.96 -30.19
C PHE A 976 4.21 17.14 -31.16
N SER A 977 3.47 18.18 -30.75
CA SER A 977 3.11 19.31 -31.61
C SER A 977 4.28 20.16 -32.12
N TYR A 978 5.49 19.96 -31.58
CA TYR A 978 6.74 20.57 -32.04
C TYR A 978 7.42 19.80 -33.17
N THR A 979 7.00 18.57 -33.42
CA THR A 979 7.46 17.78 -34.58
C THR A 979 6.73 18.26 -35.84
N LYS A 980 7.28 17.92 -37.01
CA LYS A 980 6.53 18.06 -38.25
C LYS A 980 5.45 16.98 -38.35
N TRP A 981 5.85 15.73 -38.12
CA TRP A 981 4.94 14.58 -38.01
C TRP A 981 5.38 13.61 -36.91
N ALA A 982 4.41 12.94 -36.33
CA ALA A 982 4.63 11.84 -35.41
C ALA A 982 3.56 10.76 -35.62
N ILE A 983 3.95 9.48 -35.62
CA ILE A 983 3.06 8.33 -35.82
C ILE A 983 3.34 7.25 -34.77
N MET A 984 2.36 6.38 -34.51
CA MET A 984 2.55 5.20 -33.67
C MET A 984 1.99 3.95 -34.33
N GLY A 985 2.71 2.82 -34.23
CA GLY A 985 2.14 1.53 -34.62
C GLY A 985 0.94 1.16 -33.74
N ASN A 986 -0.24 0.94 -34.34
CA ASN A 986 -1.47 0.69 -33.58
C ASN A 986 -1.93 -0.79 -33.66
N GLN A 987 -1.62 -1.47 -34.76
CA GLN A 987 -1.94 -2.88 -34.98
C GLN A 987 -0.69 -3.71 -35.25
N TYR A 988 -0.73 -4.98 -34.86
CA TYR A 988 0.33 -5.93 -35.16
C TYR A 988 0.06 -6.55 -36.54
N ASN A 989 0.69 -6.01 -37.59
CA ASN A 989 0.46 -6.45 -38.98
C ASN A 989 1.74 -6.35 -39.83
N ASP A 990 1.69 -6.87 -41.06
CA ASP A 990 2.84 -6.88 -41.97
C ASP A 990 3.41 -5.48 -42.25
N THR A 991 2.58 -4.44 -42.25
CA THR A 991 2.99 -3.05 -42.51
C THR A 991 3.78 -2.50 -41.33
N THR A 992 3.25 -2.60 -40.11
CA THR A 992 3.89 -2.07 -38.89
C THR A 992 5.15 -2.86 -38.52
N GLN A 993 5.26 -4.11 -38.98
CA GLN A 993 6.44 -4.96 -38.84
C GLN A 993 7.44 -4.83 -40.00
N PHE A 994 7.20 -3.93 -40.96
CA PHE A 994 8.06 -3.72 -42.13
C PHE A 994 8.29 -5.02 -42.92
N ILE A 995 7.27 -5.87 -43.01
CA ILE A 995 7.31 -7.14 -43.76
C ILE A 995 6.89 -6.91 -45.22
N LYS A 996 5.85 -6.09 -45.42
CA LYS A 996 5.23 -5.83 -46.73
C LYS A 996 4.61 -4.44 -46.78
N ILE A 997 4.67 -3.77 -47.94
CA ILE A 997 3.93 -2.53 -48.19
C ILE A 997 2.53 -2.88 -48.71
N PRO A 998 1.46 -2.27 -48.17
CA PRO A 998 0.11 -2.39 -48.72
C PRO A 998 0.01 -1.83 -50.14
N ALA A 999 -0.79 -2.46 -51.00
CA ALA A 999 -1.01 -1.99 -52.37
C ALA A 999 -1.58 -0.55 -52.44
N ASP A 1000 -2.41 -0.18 -51.46
CA ASP A 1000 -3.06 1.14 -51.36
C ASP A 1000 -2.26 2.16 -50.52
N GLY A 1001 -0.99 1.83 -50.21
CA GLY A 1001 -0.12 2.61 -49.32
C GLY A 1001 -0.45 2.43 -47.82
N VAL A 1002 0.42 2.99 -46.97
CA VAL A 1002 0.31 2.86 -45.51
C VAL A 1002 -0.87 3.65 -44.97
N LYS A 1003 -1.62 3.09 -44.01
CA LYS A 1003 -2.76 3.79 -43.39
C LYS A 1003 -2.36 4.43 -42.05
N LEU A 1004 -2.87 5.64 -41.81
CA LEU A 1004 -2.59 6.43 -40.59
C LEU A 1004 -3.86 6.66 -39.73
N ASP A 1005 -4.93 5.91 -40.00
CA ASP A 1005 -6.24 5.98 -39.34
C ASP A 1005 -6.38 5.00 -38.15
N GLY A 1006 -5.27 4.41 -37.72
CA GLY A 1006 -5.21 3.38 -36.68
C GLY A 1006 -5.31 1.95 -37.20
N SER A 1007 -5.56 1.70 -38.49
CA SER A 1007 -5.56 0.32 -39.03
C SER A 1007 -4.16 -0.27 -39.26
N ASP A 1008 -3.17 0.58 -39.57
CA ASP A 1008 -1.74 0.25 -39.47
C ASP A 1008 -1.11 1.08 -38.35
N PHE A 1009 -0.88 2.37 -38.63
CA PHE A 1009 -0.39 3.37 -37.69
C PHE A 1009 -1.52 4.35 -37.33
N GLU A 1010 -1.43 4.99 -36.18
CA GLU A 1010 -2.16 6.21 -35.85
C GLU A 1010 -1.24 7.43 -36.07
N THR A 1011 -1.78 8.54 -36.61
CA THR A 1011 -1.06 9.82 -36.60
C THR A 1011 -1.24 10.51 -35.25
N LEU A 1012 -0.12 10.95 -34.68
CA LEU A 1012 -0.05 11.65 -33.40
C LEU A 1012 0.06 13.16 -33.61
N ASN A 1013 0.67 13.58 -34.72
CA ASN A 1013 0.79 14.98 -35.11
C ASN A 1013 0.79 15.10 -36.64
N PRO A 1014 -0.24 15.72 -37.25
CA PRO A 1014 -1.45 16.24 -36.59
C PRO A 1014 -2.34 15.12 -36.01
N GLU A 1015 -2.75 15.25 -34.73
CA GLU A 1015 -3.55 14.22 -34.01
C GLU A 1015 -4.84 13.91 -34.79
N ASP A 1016 -5.04 12.61 -35.11
CA ASP A 1016 -6.18 12.05 -35.88
C ASP A 1016 -6.39 12.69 -37.28
N THR A 1017 -5.42 13.49 -37.69
CA THR A 1017 -5.31 14.48 -38.77
C THR A 1017 -4.75 14.16 -40.16
N PRO A 1018 -4.52 12.91 -40.58
CA PRO A 1018 -3.33 12.59 -41.37
C PRO A 1018 -3.30 13.32 -42.72
N THR A 1019 -2.15 13.88 -43.07
CA THR A 1019 -1.99 14.61 -44.34
C THR A 1019 -1.56 13.70 -45.48
N ALA A 1020 -1.85 14.08 -46.73
CA ALA A 1020 -1.39 13.31 -47.90
C ALA A 1020 0.14 13.21 -47.97
N ASP A 1021 0.86 14.28 -47.62
CA ASP A 1021 2.32 14.32 -47.59
C ASP A 1021 2.91 13.45 -46.50
N GLU A 1022 2.29 13.40 -45.32
CA GLU A 1022 2.68 12.51 -44.23
C GLU A 1022 2.50 11.05 -44.64
N LYS A 1023 1.31 10.70 -45.16
CA LYS A 1023 1.01 9.34 -45.66
C LYS A 1023 2.03 8.91 -46.71
N LYS A 1024 2.39 9.83 -47.62
CA LYS A 1024 3.42 9.58 -48.64
C LYS A 1024 4.79 9.36 -48.00
N ALA A 1025 5.22 10.22 -47.07
CA ALA A 1025 6.52 10.10 -46.42
C ALA A 1025 6.67 8.79 -45.64
N VAL A 1026 5.64 8.35 -44.92
CA VAL A 1026 5.64 7.07 -44.20
C VAL A 1026 5.64 5.89 -45.18
N THR A 1027 4.86 5.96 -46.26
CA THR A 1027 4.85 4.93 -47.30
C THR A 1027 6.23 4.80 -47.96
N ASP A 1028 6.87 5.92 -48.29
CA ASP A 1028 8.21 5.94 -48.89
C ASP A 1028 9.27 5.39 -47.93
N LEU A 1029 9.20 5.74 -46.64
CA LEU A 1029 10.09 5.24 -45.59
C LEU A 1029 10.02 3.72 -45.46
N ILE A 1030 8.81 3.18 -45.33
CA ILE A 1030 8.57 1.74 -45.20
C ILE A 1030 8.97 1.01 -46.48
N ASN A 1031 8.65 1.58 -47.64
CA ASN A 1031 9.04 1.05 -48.94
C ASN A 1031 10.57 0.95 -49.10
N TRP A 1032 11.29 2.01 -48.75
CA TRP A 1032 12.75 2.02 -48.75
C TRP A 1032 13.34 0.98 -47.79
N ALA A 1033 12.83 0.90 -46.55
CA ALA A 1033 13.34 -0.02 -45.55
C ALA A 1033 13.19 -1.50 -45.96
N ILE A 1034 12.11 -1.83 -46.68
CA ILE A 1034 11.82 -3.18 -47.19
C ILE A 1034 12.64 -3.50 -48.45
N ASN A 1035 12.71 -2.58 -49.41
CA ASN A 1035 13.18 -2.88 -50.77
C ASN A 1035 14.65 -2.51 -51.05
N SER A 1036 15.31 -1.73 -50.19
CA SER A 1036 16.75 -1.46 -50.32
C SER A 1036 17.60 -2.72 -50.04
N ASP A 1037 18.74 -2.90 -50.71
CA ASP A 1037 19.73 -3.93 -50.36
C ASP A 1037 20.61 -3.51 -49.16
N ASP A 1038 21.38 -4.43 -48.56
CA ASP A 1038 22.11 -4.16 -47.30
C ASP A 1038 23.19 -3.07 -47.46
N ALA A 1039 23.77 -2.92 -48.64
CA ALA A 1039 24.77 -1.90 -48.93
C ALA A 1039 24.12 -0.51 -49.01
N THR A 1040 23.01 -0.41 -49.74
CA THR A 1040 22.19 0.80 -49.89
C THR A 1040 21.60 1.20 -48.54
N PHE A 1041 21.01 0.25 -47.82
CA PHE A 1041 20.47 0.46 -46.48
C PHE A 1041 21.52 1.07 -45.54
N LYS A 1042 22.73 0.50 -45.47
CA LYS A 1042 23.80 1.05 -44.62
C LYS A 1042 24.21 2.47 -45.03
N LYS A 1043 24.35 2.72 -46.34
CA LYS A 1043 24.77 4.02 -46.88
C LYS A 1043 23.72 5.11 -46.63
N GLU A 1044 22.45 4.78 -46.75
CA GLU A 1044 21.35 5.75 -46.76
C GLU A 1044 20.62 5.85 -45.42
N LEU A 1045 20.84 4.94 -44.46
CA LEU A 1045 20.10 4.92 -43.19
C LEU A 1045 20.06 6.29 -42.48
N SER A 1046 21.20 6.99 -42.45
CA SER A 1046 21.30 8.32 -41.80
C SER A 1046 20.45 9.41 -42.47
N GLN A 1047 19.99 9.19 -43.70
CA GLN A 1047 19.09 10.10 -44.43
C GLN A 1047 17.62 9.87 -44.07
N HIS A 1048 17.30 8.69 -43.49
CA HIS A 1048 15.95 8.26 -43.15
C HIS A 1048 15.69 8.19 -41.64
N PHE A 1049 16.72 7.88 -40.85
CA PHE A 1049 16.59 7.69 -39.41
C PHE A 1049 17.72 8.31 -38.62
N ASN A 1050 17.38 8.81 -37.43
CA ASN A 1050 18.35 9.15 -36.41
C ASN A 1050 18.91 7.86 -35.78
N ILE A 1051 20.14 7.51 -36.18
CA ILE A 1051 20.81 6.27 -35.76
C ILE A 1051 20.92 6.16 -34.22
N PRO A 1052 21.33 7.20 -33.46
CA PRO A 1052 21.37 7.12 -31.99
C PRO A 1052 20.03 6.72 -31.35
N SER A 1053 18.92 7.30 -31.80
CA SER A 1053 17.58 6.96 -31.28
C SER A 1053 17.17 5.52 -31.61
N LEU A 1054 17.48 5.03 -32.81
CA LEU A 1054 17.25 3.63 -33.19
C LEU A 1054 18.08 2.68 -32.31
N ILE A 1055 19.33 3.03 -32.01
CA ILE A 1055 20.16 2.22 -31.12
C ILE A 1055 19.54 2.17 -29.73
N ASP A 1056 19.13 3.32 -29.16
CA ASP A 1056 18.51 3.36 -27.83
C ASP A 1056 17.19 2.58 -27.79
N TYR A 1057 16.40 2.63 -28.86
CA TYR A 1057 15.19 1.84 -29.00
C TYR A 1057 15.45 0.34 -28.86
N ILE A 1058 16.45 -0.20 -29.59
CA ILE A 1058 16.83 -1.61 -29.50
C ILE A 1058 17.36 -1.95 -28.10
N VAL A 1059 18.23 -1.11 -27.54
CA VAL A 1059 18.84 -1.34 -26.23
C VAL A 1059 17.77 -1.39 -25.14
N VAL A 1060 16.87 -0.40 -25.09
CA VAL A 1060 15.81 -0.33 -24.08
C VAL A 1060 14.81 -1.47 -24.27
N ALA A 1061 14.40 -1.77 -25.51
CA ALA A 1061 13.46 -2.87 -25.77
C ALA A 1061 14.02 -4.23 -25.32
N ASN A 1062 15.33 -4.47 -25.48
CA ASN A 1062 15.98 -5.71 -25.05
C ASN A 1062 16.18 -5.76 -23.53
N ILE A 1063 16.46 -4.63 -22.87
CA ILE A 1063 16.56 -4.56 -21.40
C ILE A 1063 15.21 -4.87 -20.75
N LEU A 1064 14.13 -4.27 -21.27
CA LEU A 1064 12.79 -4.37 -20.69
C LEU A 1064 12.02 -5.63 -21.12
N GLY A 1065 12.41 -6.24 -22.24
CA GLY A 1065 11.59 -7.28 -22.86
C GLY A 1065 10.31 -6.74 -23.48
N ALA A 1066 10.36 -5.55 -24.07
CA ALA A 1066 9.20 -4.83 -24.60
C ALA A 1066 8.72 -5.45 -25.94
N ARG A 1067 8.15 -6.65 -25.89
CA ARG A 1067 7.77 -7.44 -27.08
C ARG A 1067 6.66 -6.78 -27.90
N ASP A 1068 5.67 -6.19 -27.23
CA ASP A 1068 4.55 -5.54 -27.91
C ASP A 1068 5.02 -4.33 -28.74
N ALA A 1069 6.15 -3.74 -28.34
CA ALA A 1069 6.79 -2.62 -29.01
C ALA A 1069 7.50 -2.99 -30.34
N SER A 1070 7.41 -4.24 -30.80
CA SER A 1070 7.98 -4.67 -32.08
C SER A 1070 7.11 -4.34 -33.30
N GLY A 1071 5.83 -4.08 -33.09
CA GLY A 1071 4.87 -3.75 -34.15
C GLY A 1071 3.85 -2.71 -33.69
N LYS A 1072 3.41 -2.80 -32.43
CA LYS A 1072 2.61 -1.78 -31.76
C LYS A 1072 3.49 -0.87 -30.92
N ASN A 1073 2.93 0.21 -30.38
CA ASN A 1073 3.55 1.09 -29.39
C ASN A 1073 4.96 1.63 -29.74
N GLN A 1074 5.31 1.60 -31.03
CA GLN A 1074 6.51 2.18 -31.60
C GLN A 1074 6.19 3.60 -32.07
N ILE A 1075 6.71 4.61 -31.38
CA ILE A 1075 6.55 6.01 -31.78
C ILE A 1075 7.66 6.36 -32.76
N LEU A 1076 7.28 6.90 -33.92
CA LEU A 1076 8.19 7.48 -34.89
C LEU A 1076 7.92 8.98 -35.01
N MET A 1077 8.95 9.82 -34.87
CA MET A 1077 8.84 11.28 -34.92
C MET A 1077 9.80 11.89 -35.94
N THR A 1078 9.43 12.99 -36.59
CA THR A 1078 10.32 13.72 -37.51
C THR A 1078 10.09 15.24 -37.45
N TRP A 1079 11.17 16.00 -37.55
CA TRP A 1079 11.13 17.47 -37.59
C TRP A 1079 11.20 18.03 -39.02
N ASP A 1080 11.71 17.26 -39.98
CA ASP A 1080 11.89 17.69 -41.37
C ASP A 1080 11.05 16.87 -42.38
N GLY A 1081 10.49 15.73 -41.94
CA GLY A 1081 9.76 14.79 -42.79
C GLY A 1081 10.68 13.82 -43.52
N LYS A 1082 11.97 13.78 -43.17
CA LYS A 1082 12.99 12.94 -43.81
C LYS A 1082 13.68 12.03 -42.81
N ILE A 1083 14.19 12.59 -41.71
CA ILE A 1083 14.89 11.84 -40.66
C ILE A 1083 13.91 11.56 -39.52
N TRP A 1084 13.67 10.28 -39.26
CA TRP A 1084 12.76 9.78 -38.24
C TRP A 1084 13.49 9.29 -36.98
N TYR A 1085 12.89 9.52 -35.82
CA TYR A 1085 13.37 9.16 -34.49
C TYR A 1085 12.45 8.12 -33.87
N TYR A 1086 13.00 7.17 -33.13
CA TYR A 1086 12.23 6.09 -32.49
C TYR A 1086 12.11 6.28 -30.97
N GLN A 1087 10.94 5.99 -30.41
CA GLN A 1087 10.69 5.95 -28.96
C GLN A 1087 9.64 4.89 -28.61
N LEU A 1088 9.80 4.27 -27.43
CA LEU A 1088 8.90 3.23 -26.91
C LEU A 1088 7.71 3.85 -26.15
N TYR A 1089 6.55 3.20 -26.17
CA TYR A 1089 5.36 3.61 -25.43
C TYR A 1089 4.60 2.40 -24.84
N ASP A 1090 3.68 2.64 -23.90
CA ASP A 1090 2.79 1.67 -23.22
C ASP A 1090 3.53 0.37 -22.83
N LEU A 1091 4.32 0.47 -21.75
CA LEU A 1091 5.32 -0.51 -21.36
C LEU A 1091 4.89 -1.37 -20.16
N ASP A 1092 3.59 -1.58 -20.00
CA ASP A 1092 3.02 -2.49 -19.00
C ASP A 1092 3.33 -3.96 -19.32
N CYS A 1093 3.43 -4.32 -20.60
CA CYS A 1093 3.78 -5.67 -21.08
C CYS A 1093 5.30 -5.91 -21.14
N THR A 1094 5.99 -5.71 -20.02
CA THR A 1094 7.46 -5.91 -19.88
C THR A 1094 7.78 -7.03 -18.91
N TYR A 1095 8.97 -7.63 -19.06
CA TYR A 1095 9.42 -8.80 -18.27
C TYR A 1095 8.39 -9.94 -18.26
N ASN A 1096 8.02 -10.38 -19.47
CA ASN A 1096 7.08 -11.47 -19.76
C ASN A 1096 5.64 -11.28 -19.26
N ALA A 1097 5.26 -10.14 -18.68
CA ALA A 1097 3.87 -9.81 -18.39
C ALA A 1097 3.00 -9.82 -19.66
N ASN A 1098 1.76 -10.28 -19.55
CA ASN A 1098 0.83 -10.38 -20.66
C ASN A 1098 -0.20 -9.24 -20.66
N TRP A 1099 -0.63 -8.81 -21.85
CA TRP A 1099 -1.59 -7.72 -22.02
C TRP A 1099 -3.00 -7.99 -21.44
N MET A 1100 -3.36 -9.25 -21.15
CA MET A 1100 -4.64 -9.62 -20.52
C MET A 1100 -4.55 -9.85 -19.01
N GLY A 1101 -3.34 -10.02 -18.46
CA GLY A 1101 -3.14 -10.49 -17.09
C GLY A 1101 -3.37 -11.99 -16.91
N GLY A 1102 -2.80 -12.57 -15.85
CA GLY A 1102 -3.10 -13.95 -15.44
C GLY A 1102 -2.28 -15.03 -16.14
N LYS A 1103 -1.35 -14.65 -17.02
CA LYS A 1103 -0.43 -15.52 -17.74
C LYS A 1103 0.84 -14.74 -18.07
N THR A 1104 1.97 -15.44 -18.21
CA THR A 1104 3.23 -14.85 -18.65
C THR A 1104 3.66 -15.44 -19.99
N PHE A 1105 4.47 -14.70 -20.74
CA PHE A 1105 5.17 -15.22 -21.92
C PHE A 1105 6.38 -16.05 -21.52
N ASP A 1106 6.76 -16.99 -22.39
CA ASP A 1106 8.00 -17.75 -22.20
C ASP A 1106 9.22 -16.86 -22.36
N THR A 1107 10.14 -16.94 -21.39
CA THR A 1107 11.48 -16.36 -21.51
C THR A 1107 12.21 -16.93 -22.73
N PRO A 1108 12.81 -16.09 -23.59
CA PRO A 1108 13.52 -16.60 -24.75
C PRO A 1108 14.82 -17.28 -24.35
N LYS A 1109 15.16 -18.32 -25.11
CA LYS A 1109 16.35 -19.13 -24.84
C LYS A 1109 17.62 -18.34 -25.09
N VAL A 1110 18.53 -18.35 -24.11
CA VAL A 1110 19.92 -17.89 -24.29
C VAL A 1110 20.49 -18.58 -25.53
N GLY A 1111 21.10 -17.81 -26.44
CA GLY A 1111 21.53 -18.32 -27.74
C GLY A 1111 20.72 -17.81 -28.93
N THR A 1112 19.51 -17.29 -28.72
CA THR A 1112 18.72 -16.67 -29.80
C THR A 1112 19.23 -15.25 -30.09
N GLU A 1113 19.58 -14.97 -31.35
CA GLU A 1113 20.33 -13.74 -31.68
C GLU A 1113 19.56 -12.44 -31.43
N LEU A 1114 18.22 -12.40 -31.41
CA LEU A 1114 17.42 -11.17 -31.26
C LEU A 1114 16.00 -11.44 -30.69
N PRO A 1115 15.87 -11.94 -29.46
CA PRO A 1115 14.65 -12.63 -29.01
C PRO A 1115 13.41 -11.73 -28.78
N PHE A 1116 13.60 -10.41 -28.75
CA PHE A 1116 12.60 -9.45 -28.26
C PHE A 1116 12.09 -8.47 -29.33
N LEU A 1117 12.60 -8.56 -30.57
CA LEU A 1117 12.22 -7.69 -31.69
C LEU A 1117 11.07 -8.26 -32.56
N GLY A 1118 10.50 -9.40 -32.15
CA GLY A 1118 9.40 -10.07 -32.86
C GLY A 1118 9.75 -10.40 -34.32
N ASN A 1119 8.77 -10.31 -35.22
CA ASN A 1119 8.96 -10.49 -36.66
C ASN A 1119 9.24 -9.17 -37.42
N ASN A 1120 9.64 -8.09 -36.71
CA ASN A 1120 9.89 -6.81 -37.38
C ASN A 1120 11.17 -6.87 -38.23
N LYS A 1121 11.02 -6.94 -39.55
CA LYS A 1121 12.16 -7.14 -40.46
C LYS A 1121 13.12 -5.95 -40.48
N PHE A 1122 12.62 -4.73 -40.32
CA PHE A 1122 13.47 -3.54 -40.26
C PHE A 1122 14.35 -3.55 -39.00
N LEU A 1123 13.76 -3.73 -37.82
CA LEU A 1123 14.51 -3.73 -36.56
C LEU A 1123 15.51 -4.89 -36.50
N LEU A 1124 15.12 -6.09 -36.95
CA LEU A 1124 16.02 -7.26 -37.05
C LEU A 1124 17.19 -7.00 -38.00
N ARG A 1125 16.90 -6.42 -39.17
CA ARG A 1125 17.93 -6.06 -40.17
C ARG A 1125 18.88 -4.99 -39.62
N PHE A 1126 18.36 -3.94 -39.00
CA PHE A 1126 19.16 -2.90 -38.37
C PHE A 1126 20.05 -3.48 -37.28
N ALA A 1127 19.48 -4.28 -36.37
CA ALA A 1127 20.21 -4.94 -35.29
C ALA A 1127 21.38 -5.81 -35.81
N ARG A 1128 21.16 -6.57 -36.89
CA ARG A 1128 22.22 -7.35 -37.55
C ARG A 1128 23.32 -6.45 -38.13
N LEU A 1129 22.94 -5.41 -38.87
CA LEU A 1129 23.88 -4.58 -39.64
C LEU A 1129 24.67 -3.59 -38.77
N TYR A 1130 24.12 -3.19 -37.62
CA TYR A 1130 24.68 -2.23 -36.67
C TYR A 1130 25.05 -2.87 -35.31
N LYS A 1131 25.20 -4.21 -35.27
CA LYS A 1131 25.44 -5.00 -34.04
C LYS A 1131 26.49 -4.40 -33.11
N LYS A 1132 27.64 -3.95 -33.65
CA LYS A 1132 28.71 -3.35 -32.84
C LYS A 1132 28.26 -2.07 -32.11
N ALA A 1133 27.62 -1.14 -32.83
CA ALA A 1133 27.20 0.14 -32.25
C ALA A 1133 26.12 -0.06 -31.16
N ILE A 1134 25.24 -1.04 -31.37
CA ILE A 1134 24.23 -1.43 -30.38
C ILE A 1134 24.88 -2.09 -29.17
N ALA A 1135 25.82 -3.02 -29.38
CA ALA A 1135 26.58 -3.66 -28.31
C ALA A 1135 27.38 -2.66 -27.46
N ASP A 1136 28.01 -1.67 -28.10
CA ASP A 1136 28.74 -0.60 -27.40
C ASP A 1136 27.78 0.21 -26.52
N ARG A 1137 26.64 0.65 -27.07
CA ARG A 1137 25.64 1.39 -26.28
C ARG A 1137 25.00 0.55 -25.18
N TYR A 1138 24.70 -0.72 -25.45
CA TYR A 1138 24.19 -1.66 -24.46
C TYR A 1138 25.18 -1.80 -23.29
N ARG A 1139 26.48 -1.93 -23.59
CA ARG A 1139 27.54 -1.98 -22.58
C ARG A 1139 27.55 -0.73 -21.71
N ASP A 1140 27.40 0.46 -22.30
CA ASP A 1140 27.33 1.72 -21.54
C ASP A 1140 26.14 1.75 -20.59
N VAL A 1141 24.95 1.36 -21.07
CA VAL A 1141 23.73 1.34 -20.24
C VAL A 1141 23.84 0.29 -19.13
N ARG A 1142 24.43 -0.88 -19.42
CA ARG A 1142 24.61 -1.97 -18.44
C ARG A 1142 25.56 -1.64 -17.30
N GLN A 1143 26.37 -0.58 -17.40
CA GLN A 1143 27.22 -0.14 -16.29
C GLN A 1143 26.39 0.30 -15.07
N TRP A 1144 25.19 0.83 -15.28
CA TRP A 1144 24.30 1.31 -14.20
C TRP A 1144 22.97 0.55 -14.18
N CYS A 1145 22.40 0.23 -15.34
CA CYS A 1145 21.16 -0.53 -15.46
C CYS A 1145 21.46 -2.02 -15.28
N THR A 1146 21.38 -2.48 -14.04
CA THR A 1146 21.58 -3.88 -13.64
C THR A 1146 20.26 -4.51 -13.19
N PRO A 1147 20.15 -5.85 -13.12
CA PRO A 1147 18.96 -6.49 -12.54
C PRO A 1147 18.68 -5.99 -11.11
N GLY A 1148 19.73 -5.80 -10.30
CA GLY A 1148 19.60 -5.25 -8.95
C GLY A 1148 19.03 -3.82 -8.94
N TYR A 1149 19.49 -2.97 -9.85
CA TYR A 1149 18.96 -1.62 -10.02
C TYR A 1149 17.46 -1.64 -10.36
N VAL A 1150 17.07 -2.41 -11.38
CA VAL A 1150 15.66 -2.50 -11.79
C VAL A 1150 14.79 -3.06 -10.67
N LEU A 1151 15.20 -4.15 -9.99
CA LEU A 1151 14.45 -4.70 -8.85
C LEU A 1151 14.31 -3.69 -7.70
N SER A 1152 15.30 -2.82 -7.50
CA SER A 1152 15.22 -1.78 -6.47
C SER A 1152 14.11 -0.77 -6.77
N LEU A 1153 13.91 -0.39 -8.04
CA LEU A 1153 12.83 0.52 -8.44
C LEU A 1153 11.45 -0.10 -8.18
N TYR A 1154 11.26 -1.37 -8.54
CA TYR A 1154 10.01 -2.08 -8.25
C TYR A 1154 9.78 -2.24 -6.76
N LYS A 1155 10.79 -2.65 -5.98
CA LYS A 1155 10.69 -2.75 -4.51
C LYS A 1155 10.30 -1.42 -3.88
N GLN A 1156 10.92 -0.32 -4.28
CA GLN A 1156 10.59 1.00 -3.77
C GLN A 1156 9.13 1.37 -4.04
N ARG A 1157 8.65 1.13 -5.28
CA ARG A 1157 7.26 1.45 -5.65
C ARG A 1157 6.23 0.55 -4.97
N ILE A 1158 6.50 -0.76 -4.86
CA ILE A 1158 5.63 -1.72 -4.15
C ILE A 1158 5.58 -1.39 -2.66
N ASN A 1159 6.73 -1.08 -2.05
CA ASN A 1159 6.78 -0.69 -0.64
C ASN A 1159 6.10 0.64 -0.37
N LEU A 1160 6.15 1.58 -1.32
CA LEU A 1160 5.39 2.84 -1.26
C LEU A 1160 3.88 2.57 -1.26
N ILE A 1161 3.42 1.61 -2.06
CA ILE A 1161 2.00 1.20 -2.07
C ILE A 1161 1.61 0.54 -0.75
N GLY A 1162 2.45 -0.34 -0.22
CA GLY A 1162 2.21 -1.01 1.06
C GLY A 1162 1.27 -2.21 0.97
N GLN A 1163 1.51 -3.21 1.81
CA GLN A 1163 0.81 -4.50 1.76
C GLN A 1163 -0.71 -4.38 1.97
N GLY A 1164 -1.16 -3.60 2.97
CA GLY A 1164 -2.59 -3.45 3.25
C GLY A 1164 -3.39 -2.88 2.07
N ASN A 1165 -2.79 -2.00 1.28
CA ASN A 1165 -3.45 -1.44 0.10
C ASN A 1165 -3.56 -2.46 -1.05
N PHE A 1166 -2.56 -3.33 -1.23
CA PHE A 1166 -2.65 -4.46 -2.15
C PHE A 1166 -3.71 -5.47 -1.71
N GLU A 1167 -3.85 -5.72 -0.40
CA GLU A 1167 -4.89 -6.61 0.13
C GLU A 1167 -6.30 -6.06 -0.11
N GLU A 1168 -6.52 -4.76 0.10
CA GLU A 1168 -7.79 -4.10 -0.25
C GLU A 1168 -8.07 -4.15 -1.77
N GLU A 1169 -7.05 -3.93 -2.60
CA GLU A 1169 -7.14 -4.02 -4.06
C GLU A 1169 -7.55 -5.42 -4.54
N TRP A 1170 -6.84 -6.47 -4.07
CA TRP A 1170 -7.13 -7.84 -4.46
C TRP A 1170 -8.46 -8.35 -3.93
N THR A 1171 -8.90 -7.84 -2.79
CA THR A 1171 -10.24 -8.14 -2.25
C THR A 1171 -11.34 -7.54 -3.12
N LEU A 1172 -11.13 -6.31 -3.62
CA LEU A 1172 -12.13 -5.61 -4.42
C LEU A 1172 -12.25 -6.18 -5.84
N TRP A 1173 -11.11 -6.38 -6.50
CA TRP A 1173 -11.08 -6.69 -7.94
C TRP A 1173 -10.69 -8.13 -8.26
N ASN A 1174 -10.01 -8.83 -7.34
CA ASN A 1174 -9.49 -10.18 -7.52
C ASN A 1174 -8.74 -10.37 -8.85
N ASP A 1175 -7.79 -9.47 -9.10
CA ASP A 1175 -7.02 -9.40 -10.34
C ASP A 1175 -6.36 -10.75 -10.67
N PRO A 1176 -6.50 -11.25 -11.91
CA PRO A 1176 -5.90 -12.52 -12.31
C PRO A 1176 -4.36 -12.47 -12.30
N SER A 1177 -3.78 -11.27 -12.44
CA SER A 1177 -2.35 -11.02 -12.44
C SER A 1177 -1.71 -11.11 -11.03
N LYS A 1178 -2.50 -11.03 -9.95
CA LYS A 1178 -1.99 -10.98 -8.56
C LYS A 1178 -1.12 -12.19 -8.18
N ASP A 1179 -1.42 -13.37 -8.73
CA ASP A 1179 -0.72 -14.62 -8.41
C ASP A 1179 0.31 -15.02 -9.48
N THR A 1180 0.27 -14.40 -10.65
CA THR A 1180 1.04 -14.83 -11.84
C THR A 1180 2.09 -13.83 -12.28
N GLU A 1181 1.95 -12.56 -11.89
CA GLU A 1181 2.80 -11.45 -12.31
C GLU A 1181 3.35 -10.69 -11.11
N ASP A 1182 3.69 -11.45 -10.06
CA ASP A 1182 4.20 -10.99 -8.78
C ASP A 1182 5.70 -10.61 -8.83
N PHE A 1183 6.23 -10.17 -7.69
CA PHE A 1183 7.63 -9.77 -7.59
C PHE A 1183 8.62 -10.94 -7.81
N LYS A 1184 8.23 -12.17 -7.49
CA LYS A 1184 9.09 -13.35 -7.64
C LYS A 1184 9.20 -13.76 -9.11
N GLN A 1185 8.10 -13.73 -9.83
CA GLN A 1185 8.06 -13.89 -11.28
C GLN A 1185 8.90 -12.80 -11.96
N LEU A 1186 8.71 -11.52 -11.60
CA LEU A 1186 9.54 -10.43 -12.12
C LEU A 1186 11.03 -10.70 -11.90
N GLN A 1187 11.41 -11.14 -10.70
CA GLN A 1187 12.81 -11.42 -10.39
C GLN A 1187 13.39 -12.49 -11.33
N ASN A 1188 12.70 -13.61 -11.53
CA ASN A 1188 13.18 -14.66 -12.42
C ASN A 1188 13.29 -14.16 -13.86
N ASP A 1189 12.23 -13.53 -14.37
CA ASP A 1189 12.14 -13.11 -15.76
C ASP A 1189 13.15 -12.01 -16.10
N LEU A 1190 13.41 -11.11 -15.16
CA LEU A 1190 14.43 -10.08 -15.29
C LEU A 1190 15.83 -10.70 -15.41
N TYR A 1191 16.19 -11.64 -14.53
CA TYR A 1191 17.51 -12.29 -14.57
C TYR A 1191 17.71 -13.01 -15.89
N ASP A 1192 16.72 -13.75 -16.35
CA ASP A 1192 16.82 -14.48 -17.60
C ASP A 1192 16.83 -13.55 -18.82
N HIS A 1193 16.07 -12.44 -18.79
CA HIS A 1193 16.12 -11.40 -19.82
C HIS A 1193 17.51 -10.83 -19.99
N PHE A 1194 18.09 -10.39 -18.89
CA PHE A 1194 19.42 -9.80 -18.88
C PHE A 1194 20.46 -10.81 -19.35
N LYS A 1195 20.34 -12.09 -18.96
CA LYS A 1195 21.21 -13.16 -19.45
C LYS A 1195 21.11 -13.35 -20.97
N ALA A 1196 19.90 -13.34 -21.52
CA ALA A 1196 19.69 -13.45 -22.96
C ALA A 1196 20.24 -12.22 -23.71
N ALA A 1197 19.97 -11.01 -23.22
CA ALA A 1197 20.47 -9.77 -23.81
C ALA A 1197 22.01 -9.66 -23.70
N ASP A 1198 22.60 -10.01 -22.57
CA ASP A 1198 24.05 -10.04 -22.35
C ASP A 1198 24.73 -11.03 -23.32
N TYR A 1199 24.13 -12.20 -23.55
CA TYR A 1199 24.63 -13.16 -24.54
C TYR A 1199 24.67 -12.55 -25.95
N VAL A 1200 23.59 -11.86 -26.35
CA VAL A 1200 23.47 -11.26 -27.70
C VAL A 1200 24.46 -10.11 -27.91
N TRP A 1201 24.57 -9.22 -26.92
CA TRP A 1201 25.25 -7.94 -27.08
C TRP A 1201 26.67 -7.91 -26.51
N LEU A 1202 26.99 -8.74 -25.51
CA LEU A 1202 28.31 -8.78 -24.86
C LEU A 1202 29.12 -10.04 -25.19
N GLY A 1203 28.46 -11.12 -25.63
CA GLY A 1203 29.10 -12.38 -26.02
C GLY A 1203 29.42 -13.33 -24.86
N ASN A 1204 29.90 -14.53 -25.20
CA ASN A 1204 30.01 -15.70 -24.31
C ASN A 1204 31.16 -15.69 -23.28
N ASN A 1205 31.68 -14.52 -22.86
CA ASN A 1205 32.90 -14.48 -22.04
C ASN A 1205 32.62 -14.12 -20.56
N PRO A 1206 32.46 -15.12 -19.66
CA PRO A 1206 32.33 -14.89 -18.21
C PRO A 1206 33.61 -14.35 -17.55
N GLU A 1207 34.73 -14.21 -18.28
CA GLU A 1207 35.96 -13.63 -17.75
C GLU A 1207 36.04 -12.10 -17.84
N ASN A 1208 35.15 -11.44 -18.61
CA ASN A 1208 35.03 -9.97 -18.59
C ASN A 1208 34.04 -9.46 -17.53
N THR A 1209 33.44 -10.36 -16.73
CA THR A 1209 32.54 -10.04 -15.62
C THR A 1209 33.25 -9.94 -14.27
N THR A 1210 34.46 -9.37 -14.22
CA THR A 1210 34.85 -8.62 -13.03
C THR A 1210 34.10 -7.29 -13.03
N TYR A 1211 32.86 -7.33 -12.55
CA TYR A 1211 32.14 -6.13 -12.14
C TYR A 1211 32.90 -5.53 -10.96
N GLN A 1212 33.76 -4.54 -11.24
CA GLN A 1212 34.10 -3.60 -10.19
C GLN A 1212 32.84 -2.80 -9.90
N ILE A 1213 32.11 -3.22 -8.87
CA ILE A 1213 31.33 -2.29 -8.07
C ILE A 1213 32.36 -1.28 -7.59
N LYS A 1214 32.50 -0.15 -8.28
CA LYS A 1214 33.07 1.02 -7.63
C LYS A 1214 32.07 1.32 -6.52
N PRO A 1215 32.48 1.25 -5.24
CA PRO A 1215 31.67 1.84 -4.20
C PRO A 1215 31.46 3.30 -4.61
N ASP A 1216 30.23 3.80 -4.49
CA ASP A 1216 29.98 5.23 -4.54
C ASP A 1216 31.06 5.92 -3.71
N SER A 1217 31.92 6.71 -4.36
CA SER A 1217 33.04 7.38 -3.70
C SER A 1217 32.56 8.33 -2.60
N GLU A 1218 31.29 8.76 -2.65
CA GLU A 1218 30.64 9.52 -1.59
C GLU A 1218 30.43 8.74 -0.29
N TYR A 1219 30.16 7.44 -0.33
CA TYR A 1219 29.99 6.62 0.89
C TYR A 1219 31.32 6.14 1.45
N SER A 1220 32.31 5.86 0.59
CA SER A 1220 33.68 5.52 1.03
C SER A 1220 34.32 6.66 1.81
N ASP A 1221 34.20 7.89 1.31
CA ASP A 1221 34.80 9.06 1.95
C ASP A 1221 34.05 9.45 3.23
N GLN A 1222 32.74 9.24 3.30
CA GLN A 1222 31.95 9.42 4.53
C GLN A 1222 32.24 8.34 5.58
N ILE A 1223 32.38 7.07 5.19
CA ILE A 1223 32.75 5.97 6.09
C ILE A 1223 34.18 6.15 6.59
N GLN A 1224 35.11 6.58 5.72
CA GLN A 1224 36.48 6.87 6.11
C GLN A 1224 36.56 8.11 7.02
N ASN A 1225 35.76 9.15 6.77
CA ASN A 1225 35.64 10.30 7.69
C ASN A 1225 35.03 9.91 9.04
N LEU A 1226 34.00 9.06 9.05
CA LEU A 1226 33.39 8.53 10.27
C LEU A 1226 34.38 7.63 11.03
N GLN A 1227 35.14 6.78 10.34
CA GLN A 1227 36.19 5.96 10.97
C GLN A 1227 37.33 6.83 11.51
N ASN A 1228 37.71 7.90 10.81
CA ASN A 1228 38.71 8.85 11.29
C ASN A 1228 38.20 9.66 12.49
N GLN A 1229 36.93 10.05 12.51
CA GLN A 1229 36.27 10.71 13.65
C GLN A 1229 36.13 9.75 14.85
N ILE A 1230 35.75 8.49 14.61
CA ILE A 1230 35.68 7.44 15.64
C ILE A 1230 37.06 7.15 16.22
N ASN A 1231 38.11 7.11 15.38
CA ASN A 1231 39.49 6.92 15.83
C ASN A 1231 40.03 8.15 16.58
N GLN A 1232 39.64 9.37 16.20
CA GLN A 1232 39.92 10.59 16.98
C GLN A 1232 39.19 10.61 18.32
N LEU A 1233 37.94 10.15 18.38
CA LEU A 1233 37.16 10.04 19.63
C LEU A 1233 37.73 8.96 20.57
N LYS A 1234 38.20 7.82 20.02
CA LYS A 1234 38.90 6.77 20.78
C LYS A 1234 40.25 7.24 21.33
N ASN A 1235 41.00 8.04 20.57
CA ASN A 1235 42.29 8.59 21.01
C ASN A 1235 42.16 9.74 22.03
N ASN A 1236 41.00 10.38 22.13
CA ASN A 1236 40.73 11.46 23.08
C ASN A 1236 40.06 10.99 24.39
N GLY A 1237 39.89 9.68 24.59
CA GLY A 1237 39.53 9.11 25.90
C GLY A 1237 38.11 9.40 26.40
N THR A 1238 37.17 9.77 25.53
CA THR A 1238 35.78 10.01 25.94
C THR A 1238 34.88 8.86 25.47
N THR A 1239 34.54 7.96 26.37
CA THR A 1239 33.56 6.89 26.15
C THR A 1239 32.14 7.43 26.35
N LYS A 1240 31.39 7.62 25.27
CA LYS A 1240 29.92 7.63 25.29
C LYS A 1240 29.38 7.01 24.02
#